data_AF-A0A9Y3VY52-F1
#
_entry.id   AF-A0A9Y3VY52-F1
#
_cell.length_a   1.000
_cell.length_b   1.000
_cell.length_c   1.000
_cell.angle_alpha   90.00
_cell.angle_beta   90.00
_cell.angle_gamma   90.00
#
_symmetry.space_group_name_H-M   'P 1'
#
loop_
_entity.id
_entity.type
_entity.pdbx_description
1 polymer ?
#
loop_
_entity_poly.entity_id
_entity_poly.type
_entity_poly.pdbx_seq_one_letter_code
_entity_poly.pdbx_strand_id
1 'polypeptide(L)'
;MKTMPICKAETPMVFFFRLGSLPVSKSQLMNTLINDRHSTFFHRNCPGSTKSRLLMDGVAEIACYDDKWTELKALKKKHNKSDLLTSKQTELEEISKKLQSATFGLEHIFREMGQIYEAHRAVQAESRAVKPKHTNTDWSKYPELAADLMISGHPVELMDGDAGHVPLTWISGFLDEVIKKLGDQRVFVLSVLGLQSSGKSTMLNAMFGLQFAVSAGRCTKGAFMQLVKVSEEIKKDFQFDYFLVVDTEGLRALELAGNSTRHHDNALATFVVGLGSLTLINIFGENPADMQDVLQIVVQAFMRMKKVKLSPSCVFKQSLDAIMSKPVATRGYSSTYLQEVAKTVQDTVTEFESNKKCAFKKEFTVDLLLYVFDTACSWLSQSHKKYKTSNDALTYLESKKTEYYNIFSSFCKGNSSAVVFGEMICGKLKVSIVEAVCNKVAIDLAGEMRCTFPAFNGNRLNLEKHVLKSLAEKEDFDAFITYIRNPRKQVEAFIKEKVNTHMLGEHKDKTLSILRKNEEDINKLVIHALNVTTKKVKTQRGDTDMWEKEFSSLLSDKLTLDAISIQNFKDIKNFDFLQETIEKGLVSITKMKSQLSLDKMKEFRLRPDQILIDQLCNCCWETCPFCAAVCTNTIKDHSPEDHSVPFHRSQAINGWHYRNTEILCVDFCTTQVASEGSFYPCHDSNHTIPFKKYRTAGPPYENWSITPDESKL
;
A
#
# COMPACT_ATOMS: atom_id res chain seq x y z
N MET A 1 -4.87 -64.59 20.90
CA MET A 1 -6.26 -64.31 21.34
C MET A 1 -6.95 -63.46 20.29
N LYS A 2 -8.17 -63.83 19.90
CA LYS A 2 -9.04 -63.10 18.95
C LYS A 2 -9.62 -61.84 19.62
N THR A 3 -9.62 -60.72 18.91
CA THR A 3 -10.21 -59.43 19.34
C THR A 3 -11.73 -59.40 19.10
N MET A 4 -12.47 -58.68 19.97
CA MET A 4 -13.93 -58.47 19.87
C MET A 4 -14.27 -56.96 19.74
N PRO A 5 -15.32 -56.54 18.99
CA PRO A 5 -15.62 -55.13 18.73
C PRO A 5 -16.14 -54.33 19.94
N ILE A 6 -15.76 -53.04 19.98
CA ILE A 6 -15.95 -52.08 21.08
C ILE A 6 -17.41 -51.67 21.35
N CYS A 7 -18.34 -51.94 20.43
CA CYS A 7 -19.77 -51.69 20.63
C CYS A 7 -20.41 -52.50 21.76
N LYS A 8 -19.67 -53.47 22.33
CA LYS A 8 -20.07 -54.29 23.47
C LYS A 8 -19.41 -53.87 24.80
N ALA A 9 -18.71 -52.74 24.85
CA ALA A 9 -18.06 -52.26 26.08
C ALA A 9 -18.90 -51.18 26.78
N GLU A 10 -19.30 -51.44 28.03
CA GLU A 10 -20.17 -50.56 28.84
C GLU A 10 -19.39 -49.57 29.76
N THR A 11 -19.51 -48.25 29.49
CA THR A 11 -19.65 -47.10 30.45
C THR A 11 -18.44 -46.57 31.28
N PRO A 12 -18.47 -45.34 31.92
CA PRO A 12 -19.56 -44.34 32.15
C PRO A 12 -19.28 -42.84 31.75
N MET A 13 -20.32 -41.97 31.82
CA MET A 13 -20.38 -40.55 31.37
C MET A 13 -20.56 -39.50 32.50
N VAL A 14 -20.15 -38.23 32.28
CA VAL A 14 -20.26 -37.04 33.20
C VAL A 14 -20.87 -35.80 32.49
N PHE A 15 -21.67 -34.98 33.19
CA PHE A 15 -22.38 -33.78 32.67
C PHE A 15 -22.00 -32.44 33.37
N PHE A 16 -22.11 -31.30 32.67
CA PHE A 16 -21.85 -29.91 33.13
C PHE A 16 -22.99 -28.92 32.78
N PHE A 17 -23.23 -27.90 33.64
CA PHE A 17 -24.16 -26.77 33.43
C PHE A 17 -23.42 -25.43 33.22
N ARG A 18 -23.97 -24.53 32.39
CA ARG A 18 -23.51 -23.14 32.22
C ARG A 18 -24.64 -22.15 32.45
N LEU A 19 -24.52 -21.32 33.48
CA LEU A 19 -25.30 -20.08 33.65
C LEU A 19 -24.67 -18.98 32.77
N GLY A 20 -25.50 -18.15 32.14
CA GLY A 20 -25.10 -17.16 31.12
C GLY A 20 -24.07 -16.11 31.56
N SER A 21 -23.62 -15.29 30.60
CA SER A 21 -22.52 -14.34 30.76
C SER A 21 -22.87 -13.13 31.64
N LEU A 22 -22.28 -13.05 32.84
CA LEU A 22 -22.29 -11.83 33.65
C LEU A 22 -21.22 -10.83 33.17
N PRO A 23 -21.50 -9.51 33.20
CA PRO A 23 -20.59 -8.48 32.70
C PRO A 23 -19.48 -8.07 33.69
N VAL A 24 -19.40 -8.65 34.89
CA VAL A 24 -18.34 -8.35 35.89
C VAL A 24 -17.54 -9.62 36.17
N SER A 25 -16.22 -9.57 36.04
CA SER A 25 -15.36 -10.74 36.33
C SER A 25 -15.27 -10.99 37.84
N LYS A 26 -15.14 -12.26 38.25
CA LYS A 26 -14.97 -12.62 39.67
C LYS A 26 -13.87 -11.82 40.37
N SER A 27 -12.72 -11.65 39.72
CA SER A 27 -11.58 -10.88 40.25
C SER A 27 -11.86 -9.39 40.39
N GLN A 28 -12.65 -8.82 39.47
CA GLN A 28 -13.06 -7.41 39.53
C GLN A 28 -14.02 -7.18 40.70
N LEU A 29 -14.97 -8.09 40.92
CA LEU A 29 -15.87 -8.03 42.08
C LEU A 29 -15.10 -8.15 43.40
N MET A 30 -14.11 -9.06 43.44
CA MET A 30 -13.22 -9.26 44.58
C MET A 30 -12.38 -8.03 44.91
N ASN A 31 -11.87 -7.30 43.91
CA ASN A 31 -11.10 -6.07 44.16
C ASN A 31 -11.94 -4.96 44.76
N THR A 32 -13.13 -4.72 44.21
CA THR A 32 -14.06 -3.70 44.72
C THR A 32 -14.49 -4.00 46.16
N LEU A 33 -14.51 -5.28 46.55
CA LEU A 33 -14.77 -5.69 47.94
C LEU A 33 -13.57 -5.52 48.88
N ILE A 34 -12.34 -5.46 48.37
CA ILE A 34 -11.10 -5.49 49.17
C ILE A 34 -10.43 -4.10 49.25
N ASN A 35 -10.32 -3.36 48.15
CA ASN A 35 -9.64 -2.05 48.10
C ASN A 35 -9.97 -1.28 46.81
N ASP A 36 -10.45 -0.04 46.95
CA ASP A 36 -10.82 0.85 45.82
C ASP A 36 -9.70 1.79 45.36
N ARG A 37 -8.56 1.86 46.04
CA ARG A 37 -7.46 2.77 45.66
C ARG A 37 -6.49 2.16 44.65
N HIS A 38 -6.36 0.84 44.61
CA HIS A 38 -5.50 0.11 43.66
C HIS A 38 -5.95 -1.35 43.55
N SER A 39 -5.92 -1.89 42.33
CA SER A 39 -6.31 -3.29 42.07
C SER A 39 -5.31 -4.26 42.72
N THR A 40 -5.79 -5.09 43.64
CA THR A 40 -4.95 -6.09 44.34
C THR A 40 -4.85 -7.39 43.54
N PHE A 41 -5.94 -7.79 42.88
CA PHE A 41 -6.00 -8.91 41.93
C PHE A 41 -6.12 -8.38 40.50
N PHE A 42 -5.38 -8.95 39.55
CA PHE A 42 -5.48 -8.48 38.16
C PHE A 42 -6.84 -8.84 37.54
N HIS A 43 -7.42 -7.87 36.83
CA HIS A 43 -8.64 -8.06 36.04
C HIS A 43 -8.51 -7.43 34.67
N ARG A 44 -9.38 -7.84 33.74
CA ARG A 44 -9.34 -7.47 32.31
C ARG A 44 -9.39 -5.96 31.96
N ASN A 45 -9.51 -5.08 32.96
CA ASN A 45 -9.57 -3.63 32.77
C ASN A 45 -8.43 -2.90 33.52
N CYS A 46 -7.41 -3.60 34.05
CA CYS A 46 -6.27 -2.94 34.68
C CYS A 46 -5.37 -2.28 33.62
N PRO A 47 -4.80 -1.08 33.88
CA PRO A 47 -3.79 -0.48 33.01
C PRO A 47 -2.58 -1.42 32.85
N GLY A 48 -2.16 -1.71 31.62
CA GLY A 48 -1.07 -2.65 31.32
C GLY A 48 -1.46 -4.14 31.37
N SER A 49 -2.71 -4.50 31.67
CA SER A 49 -3.16 -5.90 31.58
C SER A 49 -3.53 -6.27 30.14
N THR A 50 -2.93 -7.34 29.62
CA THR A 50 -3.36 -7.96 28.36
C THR A 50 -4.34 -9.11 28.64
N LYS A 51 -5.37 -9.23 27.80
CA LYS A 51 -6.37 -10.32 27.87
C LYS A 51 -5.79 -11.65 27.37
N SER A 52 -4.69 -11.62 26.62
CA SER A 52 -4.00 -12.79 26.07
C SER A 52 -2.86 -13.25 27.01
N ARG A 53 -2.89 -14.51 27.46
CA ARG A 53 -1.89 -15.09 28.38
C ARG A 53 -0.64 -15.56 27.65
N LEU A 54 -0.07 -14.69 26.80
CA LEU A 54 0.97 -15.06 25.84
C LEU A 54 2.26 -15.57 26.48
N LEU A 55 2.58 -15.09 27.69
CA LEU A 55 3.76 -15.52 28.44
C LEU A 55 3.60 -16.95 29.01
N MET A 56 2.48 -17.24 29.69
CA MET A 56 2.28 -18.55 30.33
C MET A 56 2.02 -19.66 29.30
N ASP A 57 1.34 -19.34 28.20
CA ASP A 57 1.06 -20.25 27.09
C ASP A 57 2.22 -20.35 26.07
N GLY A 58 3.36 -19.69 26.34
CA GLY A 58 4.59 -19.83 25.55
C GLY A 58 5.72 -20.46 26.35
N VAL A 59 5.86 -20.08 27.63
CA VAL A 59 6.91 -20.60 28.53
C VAL A 59 6.65 -22.06 28.92
N ALA A 60 5.39 -22.47 29.09
CA ALA A 60 5.07 -23.88 29.37
C ALA A 60 5.41 -24.80 28.19
N GLU A 61 5.21 -24.31 26.97
CA GLU A 61 5.48 -24.99 25.71
C GLU A 61 6.99 -25.05 25.44
N ILE A 62 7.76 -23.99 25.76
CA ILE A 62 9.23 -23.99 25.68
C ILE A 62 9.81 -25.02 26.67
N ALA A 63 9.36 -25.02 27.92
CA ALA A 63 9.82 -25.97 28.92
C ALA A 63 9.51 -27.42 28.49
N CYS A 64 8.29 -27.67 27.98
CA CYS A 64 7.90 -28.96 27.45
C CYS A 64 8.70 -29.36 26.19
N TYR A 65 9.05 -28.40 25.33
CA TYR A 65 9.89 -28.62 24.15
C TYR A 65 11.32 -29.00 24.53
N ASP A 66 11.95 -28.31 25.47
CA ASP A 66 13.33 -28.58 25.90
C ASP A 66 13.46 -29.97 26.55
N ASP A 67 12.52 -30.32 27.43
CA ASP A 67 12.44 -31.65 28.04
C ASP A 67 12.31 -32.75 26.96
N LYS A 68 11.39 -32.57 26.00
CA LYS A 68 11.15 -33.56 24.93
C LYS A 68 12.29 -33.63 23.91
N TRP A 69 12.95 -32.52 23.60
CA TRP A 69 14.13 -32.48 22.75
C TRP A 69 15.31 -33.21 23.39
N THR A 70 15.49 -33.04 24.70
CA THR A 70 16.51 -33.74 25.48
C THR A 70 16.27 -35.25 25.51
N GLU A 71 15.02 -35.69 25.69
CA GLU A 71 14.62 -37.10 25.56
C GLU A 71 14.92 -37.65 24.15
N LEU A 72 14.60 -36.90 23.08
CA LEU A 72 14.87 -37.29 21.69
C LEU A 72 16.36 -37.39 21.38
N LYS A 73 17.18 -36.45 21.87
CA LYS A 73 18.65 -36.51 21.75
C LYS A 73 19.23 -37.73 22.45
N ALA A 74 18.69 -38.10 23.61
CA ALA A 74 19.09 -39.30 24.33
C ALA A 74 18.70 -40.59 23.58
N LEU A 75 17.55 -40.60 22.91
CA LEU A 75 17.06 -41.72 22.09
C LEU A 75 17.85 -41.88 20.78
N LYS A 76 18.20 -40.80 20.07
CA LYS A 76 19.02 -40.84 18.83
C LYS A 76 20.41 -41.45 19.05
N LYS A 77 20.96 -41.38 20.26
CA LYS A 77 22.23 -42.03 20.63
C LYS A 77 22.12 -43.55 20.81
N LYS A 78 20.91 -44.11 20.92
CA LYS A 78 20.67 -45.55 21.05
C LYS A 78 20.17 -46.10 19.70
N HIS A 79 21.05 -46.78 18.96
CA HIS A 79 20.86 -47.21 17.55
C HIS A 79 19.78 -48.29 17.26
N ASN A 80 18.62 -48.29 17.94
CA ASN A 80 17.52 -49.21 17.59
C ASN A 80 16.18 -48.77 18.20
N LYS A 81 15.26 -48.27 17.34
CA LYS A 81 13.78 -48.34 17.37
C LYS A 81 13.21 -47.19 16.52
N SER A 82 13.02 -47.47 15.22
CA SER A 82 12.45 -46.54 14.23
C SER A 82 11.14 -45.90 14.73
N ASP A 83 10.20 -46.72 15.20
CA ASP A 83 8.81 -46.24 15.42
C ASP A 83 8.64 -45.36 16.66
N LEU A 84 9.39 -45.65 17.74
CA LEU A 84 9.37 -44.81 18.96
C LEU A 84 10.05 -43.46 18.70
N LEU A 85 11.10 -43.46 17.88
CA LEU A 85 11.76 -42.25 17.43
C LEU A 85 10.80 -41.38 16.61
N THR A 86 10.08 -41.99 15.67
CA THR A 86 9.08 -41.32 14.85
C THR A 86 7.96 -40.74 15.70
N SER A 87 7.41 -41.48 16.67
CA SER A 87 6.35 -41.00 17.56
C SER A 87 6.79 -39.81 18.42
N LYS A 88 7.98 -39.86 19.04
CA LYS A 88 8.50 -38.73 19.83
C LYS A 88 8.84 -37.53 18.96
N GLN A 89 9.27 -37.77 17.72
CA GLN A 89 9.50 -36.72 16.75
C GLN A 89 8.19 -36.04 16.32
N THR A 90 7.11 -36.80 16.15
CA THR A 90 5.77 -36.23 15.90
C THR A 90 5.24 -35.43 17.10
N GLU A 91 5.41 -35.89 18.34
CA GLU A 91 5.04 -35.12 19.54
C GLU A 91 5.82 -33.80 19.63
N LEU A 92 7.11 -33.83 19.35
CA LEU A 92 7.95 -32.64 19.33
C LEU A 92 7.53 -31.69 18.19
N GLU A 93 7.20 -32.21 17.02
CA GLU A 93 6.63 -31.43 15.91
C GLU A 93 5.29 -30.79 16.29
N GLU A 94 4.47 -31.46 17.08
CA GLU A 94 3.20 -30.91 17.56
C GLU A 94 3.39 -29.81 18.61
N ILE A 95 4.32 -29.99 19.57
CA ILE A 95 4.71 -28.94 20.52
C ILE A 95 5.36 -27.77 19.78
N SER A 96 6.23 -28.05 18.80
CA SER A 96 6.83 -27.04 17.93
C SER A 96 5.77 -26.26 17.18
N LYS A 97 4.71 -26.92 16.69
CA LYS A 97 3.58 -26.28 16.01
C LYS A 97 2.77 -25.41 16.97
N LYS A 98 2.58 -25.86 18.21
CA LYS A 98 1.95 -25.06 19.28
C LYS A 98 2.78 -23.83 19.65
N LEU A 99 4.09 -23.98 19.77
CA LEU A 99 5.04 -22.90 20.07
C LEU A 99 5.14 -21.88 18.92
N GLN A 100 5.12 -22.36 17.66
CA GLN A 100 5.00 -21.50 16.48
C GLN A 100 3.65 -20.77 16.42
N SER A 101 2.58 -21.40 16.92
CA SER A 101 1.25 -20.78 17.02
C SER A 101 1.10 -19.83 18.22
N ALA A 102 1.88 -20.04 19.29
CA ALA A 102 1.97 -19.12 20.41
C ALA A 102 2.72 -17.86 19.94
N THR A 103 2.12 -16.68 20.10
CA THR A 103 2.72 -15.41 19.66
C THR A 103 3.87 -14.92 20.54
N PHE A 104 4.63 -15.84 21.13
CA PHE A 104 5.77 -15.58 22.02
C PHE A 104 7.08 -15.45 21.22
N GLY A 105 8.03 -14.68 21.74
CA GLY A 105 9.31 -14.36 21.09
C GLY A 105 10.28 -13.63 22.02
N LEU A 106 11.52 -13.41 21.58
CA LEU A 106 12.61 -12.83 22.40
C LEU A 106 12.26 -11.41 22.89
N GLU A 107 11.50 -10.65 22.10
CA GLU A 107 10.97 -9.33 22.44
C GLU A 107 10.17 -9.33 23.75
N HIS A 108 9.41 -10.40 24.03
CA HIS A 108 8.63 -10.53 25.26
C HIS A 108 9.54 -10.75 26.47
N ILE A 109 10.66 -11.46 26.28
CA ILE A 109 11.66 -11.68 27.34
C ILE A 109 12.37 -10.36 27.67
N PHE A 110 12.77 -9.58 26.65
CA PHE A 110 13.36 -8.26 26.85
C PHE A 110 12.43 -7.30 27.58
N ARG A 111 11.14 -7.31 27.23
CA ARG A 111 10.14 -6.47 27.87
C ARG A 111 10.01 -6.78 29.36
N GLU A 112 9.92 -8.05 29.72
CA GLU A 112 9.88 -8.49 31.13
C GLU A 112 11.18 -8.16 31.87
N MET A 113 12.34 -8.36 31.25
CA MET A 113 13.63 -7.96 31.83
C MET A 113 13.66 -6.46 32.13
N GLY A 114 13.19 -5.63 31.20
CA GLY A 114 13.11 -4.19 31.37
C GLY A 114 12.15 -3.78 32.49
N GLN A 115 10.96 -4.38 32.55
CA GLN A 115 9.98 -4.09 33.60
C GLN A 115 10.48 -4.49 35.00
N ILE A 116 11.12 -5.66 35.13
CA ILE A 116 11.74 -6.10 36.38
C ILE A 116 12.85 -5.14 36.80
N TYR A 117 13.69 -4.70 35.84
CA TYR A 117 14.77 -3.75 36.10
C TYR A 117 14.25 -2.37 36.54
N GLU A 118 13.27 -1.81 35.84
CA GLU A 118 12.60 -0.54 36.17
C GLU A 118 11.95 -0.60 37.56
N ALA A 119 11.18 -1.66 37.84
CA ALA A 119 10.53 -1.86 39.14
C ALA A 119 11.57 -2.01 40.27
N HIS A 120 12.65 -2.75 40.03
CA HIS A 120 13.73 -2.90 41.00
C HIS A 120 14.43 -1.56 41.29
N ARG A 121 14.73 -0.76 40.26
CA ARG A 121 15.33 0.57 40.38
C ARG A 121 14.40 1.54 41.11
N ALA A 122 13.10 1.51 40.83
CA ALA A 122 12.10 2.34 41.50
C ALA A 122 12.01 2.02 43.00
N VAL A 123 11.92 0.73 43.36
CA VAL A 123 11.89 0.30 44.77
C VAL A 123 13.19 0.66 45.49
N GLN A 124 14.36 0.48 44.86
CA GLN A 124 15.65 0.90 45.43
C GLN A 124 15.75 2.42 45.64
N ALA A 125 15.15 3.22 44.76
CA ALA A 125 15.16 4.68 44.88
C ALA A 125 14.33 5.17 46.08
N GLU A 126 13.22 4.50 46.39
CA GLU A 126 12.34 4.82 47.52
C GLU A 126 12.85 4.24 48.86
N SER A 127 13.47 3.05 48.83
CA SER A 127 13.97 2.36 50.01
C SER A 127 15.48 2.56 50.22
N ARG A 128 15.90 3.80 50.49
CA ARG A 128 17.28 4.10 50.94
C ARG A 128 17.65 3.50 52.31
N ALA A 129 16.77 2.73 52.97
CA ALA A 129 16.95 2.35 54.38
C ALA A 129 16.82 0.86 54.76
N VAL A 130 16.39 -0.09 53.92
CA VAL A 130 16.31 -1.51 54.32
C VAL A 130 16.66 -2.47 53.18
N LYS A 131 17.79 -3.18 53.30
CA LYS A 131 18.11 -4.30 52.40
C LYS A 131 17.22 -5.51 52.73
N PRO A 132 16.43 -6.05 51.80
CA PRO A 132 15.72 -7.31 52.03
C PRO A 132 16.77 -8.43 52.18
N LYS A 133 16.70 -9.16 53.30
CA LYS A 133 17.72 -10.13 53.69
C LYS A 133 17.69 -11.47 52.93
N HIS A 134 16.79 -11.66 51.96
CA HIS A 134 16.70 -12.89 51.18
C HIS A 134 16.05 -12.68 49.80
N THR A 135 16.82 -12.25 48.79
CA THR A 135 16.58 -12.61 47.38
C THR A 135 17.92 -12.66 46.66
N ASN A 136 18.32 -13.84 46.21
CA ASN A 136 19.64 -14.10 45.61
C ASN A 136 19.70 -13.77 44.10
N THR A 137 18.82 -12.88 43.62
CA THR A 137 18.68 -12.54 42.20
C THR A 137 19.12 -11.10 41.95
N ASP A 138 20.29 -10.95 41.33
CA ASP A 138 20.91 -9.68 40.97
C ASP A 138 20.43 -9.23 39.58
N TRP A 139 19.33 -8.47 39.56
CA TRP A 139 18.73 -7.97 38.32
C TRP A 139 19.54 -6.85 37.65
N SER A 140 20.63 -6.36 38.27
CA SER A 140 21.49 -5.32 37.67
C SER A 140 22.27 -5.81 36.45
N LYS A 141 22.31 -7.12 36.20
CA LYS A 141 22.97 -7.74 35.03
C LYS A 141 22.10 -7.78 33.78
N TYR A 142 20.81 -7.47 33.90
CA TYR A 142 19.88 -7.51 32.78
C TYR A 142 20.24 -6.52 31.66
N PRO A 143 20.64 -5.26 31.94
CA PRO A 143 21.13 -4.35 30.91
C PRO A 143 22.37 -4.87 30.18
N GLU A 144 23.30 -5.50 30.89
CA GLU A 144 24.51 -6.09 30.29
C GLU A 144 24.16 -7.21 29.30
N LEU A 145 23.25 -8.10 29.71
CA LEU A 145 22.77 -9.19 28.85
C LEU A 145 22.05 -8.66 27.61
N ALA A 146 21.25 -7.60 27.77
CA ALA A 146 20.57 -6.95 26.64
C ALA A 146 21.56 -6.27 25.68
N ALA A 147 22.61 -5.64 26.20
CA ALA A 147 23.68 -5.09 25.39
C ALA A 147 24.39 -6.17 24.57
N ASP A 148 24.73 -7.32 25.16
CA ASP A 148 25.38 -8.43 24.45
C ASP A 148 24.51 -8.98 23.31
N LEU A 149 23.20 -9.11 23.55
CA LEU A 149 22.26 -9.59 22.53
C LEU A 149 22.06 -8.55 21.41
N MET A 150 22.00 -7.25 21.73
CA MET A 150 21.92 -6.17 20.74
C MET A 150 23.18 -6.09 19.88
N ILE A 151 24.37 -6.21 20.48
CA ILE A 151 25.66 -6.25 19.77
C ILE A 151 25.74 -7.47 18.86
N SER A 152 25.14 -8.58 19.28
CA SER A 152 25.00 -9.80 18.47
C SER A 152 23.95 -9.67 17.35
N GLY A 153 23.35 -8.49 17.18
CA GLY A 153 22.42 -8.18 16.11
C GLY A 153 20.97 -8.56 16.39
N HIS A 154 20.56 -8.76 17.65
CA HIS A 154 19.15 -9.00 17.97
C HIS A 154 18.39 -7.66 18.12
N PRO A 155 17.14 -7.57 17.66
CA PRO A 155 16.33 -6.38 17.85
C PRO A 155 15.92 -6.22 19.32
N VAL A 156 15.96 -4.98 19.81
CA VAL A 156 15.54 -4.59 21.16
C VAL A 156 14.42 -3.57 21.08
N GLU A 157 13.41 -3.71 21.94
CA GLU A 157 12.29 -2.78 22.01
C GLU A 157 12.71 -1.43 22.61
N LEU A 158 12.37 -0.35 21.91
CA LEU A 158 12.60 1.04 22.30
C LEU A 158 11.33 1.69 22.88
N MET A 159 10.16 1.34 22.36
CA MET A 159 8.88 1.85 22.83
C MET A 159 7.86 0.71 22.79
N ASP A 160 7.14 0.51 23.89
CA ASP A 160 6.02 -0.43 23.94
C ASP A 160 4.80 0.22 23.26
N GLY A 161 4.32 -0.40 22.17
CA GLY A 161 3.16 0.10 21.41
C GLY A 161 1.84 -0.03 22.13
N ASP A 162 1.66 -1.07 22.96
CA ASP A 162 0.42 -1.29 23.70
C ASP A 162 0.28 -0.29 24.85
N ALA A 163 1.41 0.04 25.50
CA ALA A 163 1.45 1.02 26.60
C ALA A 163 1.71 2.47 26.14
N GLY A 164 2.19 2.67 24.90
CA GLY A 164 2.66 3.96 24.41
C GLY A 164 3.81 4.54 25.23
N HIS A 165 4.62 3.67 25.86
CA HIS A 165 5.59 4.04 26.89
C HIS A 165 7.01 3.69 26.47
N VAL A 166 7.95 4.60 26.81
CA VAL A 166 9.39 4.42 26.59
C VAL A 166 10.04 4.24 27.97
N PRO A 167 10.51 3.03 28.34
CA PRO A 167 11.16 2.79 29.62
C PRO A 167 12.57 3.36 29.62
N LEU A 168 12.69 4.66 29.93
CA LEU A 168 13.94 5.42 29.79
C LEU A 168 15.06 4.90 30.70
N THR A 169 14.77 4.42 31.92
CA THR A 169 15.82 3.91 32.82
C THR A 169 16.41 2.61 32.29
N TRP A 170 15.56 1.74 31.75
CA TRP A 170 15.98 0.52 31.07
C TRP A 170 16.82 0.82 29.83
N ILE A 171 16.32 1.70 28.95
CA ILE A 171 16.99 2.05 27.69
C ILE A 171 18.35 2.70 27.93
N SER A 172 18.41 3.70 28.81
CA SER A 172 19.68 4.29 29.20
C SER A 172 20.62 3.26 29.83
N GLY A 173 20.08 2.41 30.71
CA GLY A 173 20.86 1.38 31.39
C GLY A 173 21.58 0.42 30.44
N PHE A 174 20.90 -0.11 29.41
CA PHE A 174 21.56 -1.03 28.49
C PHE A 174 22.37 -0.31 27.40
N LEU A 175 21.96 0.89 26.95
CA LEU A 175 22.76 1.67 26.00
C LEU A 175 24.10 2.09 26.62
N ASP A 176 24.12 2.42 27.91
CA ASP A 176 25.37 2.66 28.65
C ASP A 176 26.27 1.42 28.63
N GLU A 177 25.73 0.21 28.78
CA GLU A 177 26.49 -1.04 28.66
C GLU A 177 26.96 -1.30 27.23
N VAL A 178 26.16 -0.95 26.20
CA VAL A 178 26.59 -1.00 24.80
C VAL A 178 27.77 -0.05 24.55
N ILE A 179 27.69 1.20 25.03
CA ILE A 179 28.76 2.19 24.90
C ILE A 179 30.02 1.72 25.65
N LYS A 180 29.88 1.12 26.85
CA LYS A 180 31.02 0.55 27.59
C LYS A 180 31.70 -0.58 26.80
N LYS A 181 30.94 -1.44 26.14
CA LYS A 181 31.48 -2.60 25.38
C LYS A 181 32.05 -2.21 24.02
N LEU A 182 31.44 -1.25 23.31
CA LEU A 182 31.85 -0.85 21.95
C LEU A 182 32.70 0.43 21.89
N GLY A 183 32.76 1.23 22.95
CA GLY A 183 33.37 2.56 22.98
C GLY A 183 32.48 3.63 22.34
N ASP A 184 33.04 4.84 22.17
CA ASP A 184 32.36 5.95 21.52
C ASP A 184 32.35 5.75 19.99
N GLN A 185 31.23 5.26 19.47
CA GLN A 185 31.05 4.90 18.06
C GLN A 185 30.12 5.89 17.37
N ARG A 186 30.42 6.25 16.13
CA ARG A 186 29.50 7.07 15.33
C ARG A 186 28.36 6.20 14.82
N VAL A 187 27.14 6.57 15.16
CA VAL A 187 25.93 5.80 14.79
C VAL A 187 25.09 6.61 13.82
N PHE A 188 24.71 6.00 12.69
CA PHE A 188 23.71 6.55 11.78
C PHE A 188 22.37 5.89 12.04
N VAL A 189 21.35 6.68 12.38
CA VAL A 189 20.03 6.16 12.72
C VAL A 189 19.14 6.16 11.47
N LEU A 190 18.82 4.98 10.97
CA LEU A 190 17.88 4.78 9.88
C LEU A 190 16.54 4.38 10.46
N SER A 191 15.58 5.30 10.51
CA SER A 191 14.23 4.97 10.96
C SER A 191 13.28 4.73 9.79
N VAL A 192 12.26 3.93 10.02
CA VAL A 192 11.23 3.61 9.02
C VAL A 192 9.87 3.97 9.59
N LEU A 193 9.01 4.58 8.78
CA LEU A 193 7.65 4.97 9.15
C LEU A 193 6.70 4.60 8.02
N GLY A 194 5.48 4.20 8.33
CA GLY A 194 4.48 3.87 7.31
C GLY A 194 3.30 3.14 7.89
N LEU A 195 2.26 2.94 7.08
CA LEU A 195 1.03 2.28 7.53
C LEU A 195 1.29 0.85 8.04
N GLN A 196 0.34 0.35 8.83
CA GLN A 196 0.34 -1.06 9.23
C GLN A 196 0.39 -1.98 8.01
N SER A 197 1.22 -3.02 8.10
CA SER A 197 1.39 -4.01 7.05
C SER A 197 1.88 -3.48 5.70
N SER A 198 2.49 -2.29 5.63
CA SER A 198 3.09 -1.74 4.40
C SER A 198 4.40 -2.43 3.98
N GLY A 199 4.82 -3.49 4.69
CA GLY A 199 6.06 -4.23 4.40
C GLY A 199 7.33 -3.60 4.96
N LYS A 200 7.23 -2.72 5.97
CA LYS A 200 8.36 -2.04 6.64
C LYS A 200 9.46 -2.99 7.08
N SER A 201 9.14 -3.90 8.00
CA SER A 201 10.06 -4.89 8.55
C SER A 201 10.56 -5.86 7.47
N THR A 202 9.70 -6.23 6.51
CA THR A 202 10.07 -7.07 5.36
C THR A 202 11.11 -6.39 4.46
N MET A 203 10.93 -5.09 4.20
CA MET A 203 11.85 -4.28 3.42
C MET A 203 13.19 -4.13 4.15
N LEU A 204 13.17 -3.80 5.45
CA LEU A 204 14.38 -3.67 6.25
C LEU A 204 15.17 -4.98 6.35
N ASN A 205 14.48 -6.11 6.56
CA ASN A 205 15.09 -7.43 6.55
C ASN A 205 15.71 -7.76 5.19
N ALA A 206 15.04 -7.43 4.08
CA ALA A 206 15.55 -7.69 2.74
C ALA A 206 16.73 -6.78 2.37
N MET A 207 16.71 -5.50 2.76
CA MET A 207 17.73 -4.52 2.42
C MET A 207 19.02 -4.69 3.24
N PHE A 208 18.89 -5.05 4.52
CA PHE A 208 20.02 -5.06 5.45
C PHE A 208 20.27 -6.44 6.10
N GLY A 209 19.55 -7.48 5.69
CA GLY A 209 19.70 -8.83 6.25
C GLY A 209 19.25 -8.95 7.70
N LEU A 210 18.29 -8.12 8.12
CA LEU A 210 17.85 -8.01 9.52
C LEU A 210 16.87 -9.11 9.91
N GLN A 211 16.57 -9.17 11.22
CA GLN A 211 15.75 -10.21 11.82
C GLN A 211 14.55 -9.61 12.57
N PHE A 212 13.97 -8.53 12.06
CA PHE A 212 12.70 -8.03 12.57
C PHE A 212 11.59 -9.07 12.32
N ALA A 213 10.65 -9.20 13.25
CA ALA A 213 9.57 -10.17 13.13
C ALA A 213 8.66 -9.84 11.93
N VAL A 214 8.52 -10.78 10.99
CA VAL A 214 7.69 -10.66 9.78
C VAL A 214 6.72 -11.84 9.69
N SER A 215 5.52 -11.73 10.27
CA SER A 215 4.49 -12.75 10.10
C SER A 215 3.11 -12.14 9.89
N ALA A 216 2.29 -12.77 9.04
CA ALA A 216 0.91 -12.35 8.81
C ALA A 216 0.11 -12.55 10.10
N GLY A 217 -0.17 -11.45 10.81
CA GLY A 217 -0.88 -11.44 12.10
C GLY A 217 -0.03 -11.02 13.31
N ARG A 218 1.30 -10.88 13.18
CA ARG A 218 2.12 -10.15 14.17
C ARG A 218 2.56 -8.83 13.55
N CYS A 219 1.76 -7.78 13.74
CA CYS A 219 2.24 -6.44 13.42
C CYS A 219 3.20 -5.99 14.53
N THR A 220 4.34 -5.42 14.17
CA THR A 220 5.22 -4.71 15.12
C THR A 220 4.36 -3.72 15.90
N LYS A 221 4.32 -3.83 17.23
CA LYS A 221 3.64 -2.89 18.12
C LYS A 221 4.69 -2.14 18.92
N GLY A 222 4.78 -0.83 18.75
CA GLY A 222 5.84 0.01 19.29
C GLY A 222 7.00 0.26 18.33
N ALA A 223 8.18 0.60 18.86
CA ALA A 223 9.38 0.85 18.07
C ALA A 223 10.50 -0.09 18.51
N PHE A 224 11.20 -0.68 17.55
CA PHE A 224 12.29 -1.63 17.79
C PHE A 224 13.54 -1.13 17.11
N MET A 225 14.69 -1.34 17.74
CA MET A 225 15.98 -0.98 17.16
C MET A 225 16.90 -2.19 17.06
N GLN A 226 17.65 -2.26 15.98
CA GLN A 226 18.65 -3.29 15.74
C GLN A 226 19.96 -2.63 15.31
N LEU A 227 21.05 -2.99 15.99
CA LEU A 227 22.38 -2.46 15.70
C LEU A 227 23.06 -3.32 14.63
N VAL A 228 23.58 -2.67 13.60
CA VAL A 228 24.23 -3.33 12.47
C VAL A 228 25.61 -2.72 12.29
N LYS A 229 26.65 -3.55 12.38
CA LYS A 229 28.03 -3.12 12.18
C LYS A 229 28.29 -2.86 10.70
N VAL A 230 28.83 -1.69 10.38
CA VAL A 230 29.26 -1.39 9.01
C VAL A 230 30.55 -2.14 8.73
N SER A 231 30.65 -2.81 7.57
CA SER A 231 31.89 -3.46 7.15
C SER A 231 33.00 -2.44 6.88
N GLU A 232 34.25 -2.78 7.16
CA GLU A 232 35.41 -1.88 7.01
C GLU A 232 35.60 -1.34 5.57
N GLU A 233 35.06 -2.02 4.56
CA GLU A 233 35.07 -1.56 3.17
C GLU A 233 34.14 -0.35 2.96
N ILE A 234 32.94 -0.41 3.52
CA ILE A 234 31.89 0.61 3.42
C ILE A 234 32.18 1.80 4.36
N LYS A 235 32.83 1.57 5.51
CA LYS A 235 33.26 2.64 6.43
C LYS A 235 34.18 3.68 5.80
N LYS A 236 34.87 3.36 4.70
CA LYS A 236 35.71 4.33 3.98
C LYS A 236 34.89 5.39 3.25
N ASP A 237 33.70 5.01 2.79
CA ASP A 237 32.79 5.88 2.05
C ASP A 237 31.78 6.59 2.98
N PHE A 238 31.50 6.00 4.15
CA PHE A 238 30.52 6.51 5.11
C PHE A 238 31.16 6.84 6.47
N GLN A 239 30.95 8.07 6.96
CA GLN A 239 31.57 8.59 8.19
C GLN A 239 30.93 8.07 9.51
N PHE A 240 30.49 6.81 9.56
CA PHE A 240 29.91 6.20 10.76
C PHE A 240 30.25 4.71 10.88
N ASP A 241 30.21 4.20 12.11
CA ASP A 241 30.72 2.88 12.47
C ASP A 241 29.62 1.82 12.54
N TYR A 242 28.40 2.24 12.89
CA TYR A 242 27.22 1.38 13.00
C TYR A 242 25.98 2.06 12.39
N PHE A 243 25.10 1.23 11.81
CA PHE A 243 23.71 1.61 11.58
C PHE A 243 22.88 1.21 12.80
N LEU A 244 22.04 2.12 13.27
CA LEU A 244 20.95 1.77 14.17
C LEU A 244 19.66 1.84 13.37
N VAL A 245 19.13 0.67 13.02
CA VAL A 245 17.90 0.58 12.23
C VAL A 245 16.73 0.55 13.19
N VAL A 246 15.82 1.52 13.07
CA VAL A 246 14.62 1.63 13.89
C VAL A 246 13.40 1.25 13.04
N ASP A 247 12.88 0.05 13.28
CA ASP A 247 11.60 -0.40 12.74
C ASP A 247 10.47 0.04 13.66
N THR A 248 9.34 0.39 13.07
CA THR A 248 8.21 0.94 13.82
C THR A 248 6.93 0.20 13.56
N GLU A 249 6.01 0.35 14.51
CA GLU A 249 4.63 0.02 14.34
C GLU A 249 4.04 0.72 13.12
N GLY A 250 3.12 -0.01 12.52
CA GLY A 250 2.25 0.55 11.51
C GLY A 250 1.41 1.69 12.04
N LEU A 251 1.54 2.86 11.41
CA LEU A 251 0.58 3.94 11.65
C LEU A 251 -0.84 3.44 11.33
N ARG A 252 -1.80 3.89 12.15
CA ARG A 252 -3.22 3.57 12.04
C ARG A 252 -3.53 2.09 12.22
N ALA A 253 -2.94 1.46 13.24
CA ALA A 253 -3.22 0.07 13.53
C ALA A 253 -4.73 -0.17 13.77
N LEU A 254 -5.34 -1.09 13.01
CA LEU A 254 -6.79 -1.35 13.04
C LEU A 254 -7.28 -1.84 14.42
N GLU A 255 -6.38 -2.43 15.21
CA GLU A 255 -6.68 -3.02 16.53
C GLU A 255 -6.91 -1.97 17.65
N LEU A 256 -6.56 -0.70 17.43
CA LEU A 256 -6.61 0.36 18.44
C LEU A 256 -7.74 1.40 18.22
N ALA A 257 -8.66 1.16 17.29
CA ALA A 257 -9.63 2.15 16.75
C ALA A 257 -10.31 3.06 17.81
N GLY A 258 -9.94 4.35 17.83
CA GLY A 258 -10.49 5.41 18.69
C GLY A 258 -9.73 6.74 18.53
N ASN A 259 -10.18 7.86 19.15
CA ASN A 259 -9.49 9.17 19.05
C ASN A 259 -8.05 9.16 19.64
N SER A 260 -7.72 8.19 20.49
CA SER A 260 -6.38 7.94 21.02
C SER A 260 -5.38 7.50 19.96
N THR A 261 -5.81 6.89 18.84
CA THR A 261 -4.90 6.39 17.79
C THR A 261 -4.17 7.51 17.06
N ARG A 262 -4.86 8.60 16.70
CA ARG A 262 -4.21 9.74 16.02
C ARG A 262 -3.17 10.42 16.91
N HIS A 263 -3.40 10.48 18.21
CA HIS A 263 -2.42 11.02 19.15
C HIS A 263 -1.23 10.08 19.31
N HIS A 264 -1.48 8.77 19.39
CA HIS A 264 -0.44 7.73 19.44
C HIS A 264 0.40 7.73 18.14
N ASP A 265 -0.23 7.70 16.97
CA ASP A 265 0.40 7.75 15.65
C ASP A 265 1.25 9.02 15.49
N ASN A 266 0.73 10.18 15.88
CA ASN A 266 1.47 11.43 15.83
C ASN A 266 2.63 11.45 16.83
N ALA A 267 2.46 10.87 18.02
CA ALA A 267 3.51 10.78 19.03
C ALA A 267 4.63 9.84 18.56
N LEU A 268 4.28 8.65 18.07
CA LEU A 268 5.20 7.67 17.50
C LEU A 268 5.94 8.24 16.29
N ALA A 269 5.22 8.86 15.35
CA ALA A 269 5.84 9.51 14.19
C ALA A 269 6.77 10.65 14.59
N THR A 270 6.39 11.49 15.58
CA THR A 270 7.25 12.55 16.10
C THR A 270 8.49 11.98 16.77
N PHE A 271 8.33 10.91 17.56
CA PHE A 271 9.44 10.26 18.24
C PHE A 271 10.44 9.64 17.26
N VAL A 272 9.96 8.85 16.30
CA VAL A 272 10.77 8.10 15.34
C VAL A 272 11.44 9.00 14.31
N VAL A 273 10.73 10.00 13.78
CA VAL A 273 11.31 10.99 12.87
C VAL A 273 12.34 11.86 13.61
N GLY A 274 12.18 12.06 14.93
CA GLY A 274 13.11 12.84 15.74
C GLY A 274 14.40 12.09 16.06
N LEU A 275 14.33 10.75 16.15
CA LEU A 275 15.49 9.88 16.36
C LEU A 275 16.28 9.61 15.07
N GLY A 276 15.62 9.61 13.92
CA GLY A 276 16.23 9.25 12.64
C GLY A 276 17.20 10.30 12.09
N SER A 277 18.43 9.90 11.77
CA SER A 277 19.31 10.65 10.87
C SER A 277 18.75 10.67 9.44
N LEU A 278 18.09 9.57 9.05
CA LEU A 278 17.26 9.45 7.86
C LEU A 278 16.00 8.66 8.23
N THR A 279 14.82 9.18 7.88
CA THR A 279 13.56 8.44 8.03
C THR A 279 12.99 8.06 6.68
N LEU A 280 12.88 6.75 6.43
CA LEU A 280 12.22 6.20 5.25
C LEU A 280 10.72 6.13 5.49
N ILE A 281 9.96 6.83 4.65
CA ILE A 281 8.50 6.82 4.71
C ILE A 281 7.99 5.80 3.69
N ASN A 282 7.62 4.63 4.18
CA ASN A 282 7.14 3.52 3.38
C ASN A 282 5.62 3.62 3.17
N ILE A 283 5.24 4.06 1.96
CA ILE A 283 3.86 4.19 1.50
C ILE A 283 3.58 3.05 0.53
N PHE A 284 2.73 2.11 0.93
CA PHE A 284 2.40 0.95 0.11
C PHE A 284 1.28 1.28 -0.88
N GLY A 285 1.62 1.28 -2.18
CA GLY A 285 0.69 1.58 -3.28
C GLY A 285 0.56 3.08 -3.62
N GLU A 286 -0.14 3.39 -4.71
CA GLU A 286 -0.29 4.76 -5.26
C GLU A 286 -1.49 5.53 -4.67
N ASN A 287 -2.03 5.13 -3.52
CA ASN A 287 -3.23 5.75 -2.96
C ASN A 287 -2.94 7.19 -2.47
N PRO A 288 -3.50 8.23 -3.10
CA PRO A 288 -3.21 9.62 -2.73
C PRO A 288 -3.66 9.97 -1.31
N ALA A 289 -4.66 9.28 -0.76
CA ALA A 289 -5.17 9.52 0.59
C ALA A 289 -4.20 9.00 1.68
N ASP A 290 -3.64 7.80 1.48
CA ASP A 290 -2.63 7.24 2.39
C ASP A 290 -1.35 8.08 2.35
N MET A 291 -1.01 8.60 1.16
CA MET A 291 0.08 9.54 0.99
C MET A 291 -0.18 10.88 1.68
N GLN A 292 -1.36 11.46 1.50
CA GLN A 292 -1.74 12.72 2.14
C GLN A 292 -1.78 12.59 3.67
N ASP A 293 -2.29 11.48 4.20
CA ASP A 293 -2.39 11.23 5.64
C ASP A 293 -1.01 11.01 6.29
N VAL A 294 -0.15 10.18 5.68
CA VAL A 294 1.22 9.98 6.16
C VAL A 294 2.04 11.26 6.05
N LEU A 295 1.87 12.02 4.95
CA LEU A 295 2.53 13.33 4.80
C LEU A 295 2.03 14.36 5.81
N GLN A 296 0.75 14.38 6.16
CA GLN A 296 0.22 15.28 7.21
C GLN A 296 0.83 14.96 8.58
N ILE A 297 0.91 13.68 8.94
CA ILE A 297 1.53 13.21 10.19
C ILE A 297 3.02 13.62 10.22
N VAL A 298 3.72 13.44 9.10
CA VAL A 298 5.14 13.79 8.93
C VAL A 298 5.35 15.31 8.99
N VAL A 299 4.51 16.11 8.33
CA VAL A 299 4.55 17.58 8.42
C VAL A 299 4.27 18.04 9.85
N GLN A 300 3.31 17.42 10.53
CA GLN A 300 3.01 17.72 11.93
C GLN A 300 4.17 17.36 12.85
N ALA A 301 4.82 16.21 12.63
CA ALA A 301 6.02 15.77 13.33
C ALA A 301 7.16 16.78 13.13
N PHE A 302 7.43 17.22 11.90
CA PHE A 302 8.43 18.25 11.60
C PHE A 302 8.11 19.61 12.25
N MET A 303 6.85 20.02 12.25
CA MET A 303 6.42 21.26 12.91
C MET A 303 6.60 21.20 14.44
N ARG A 304 6.37 20.03 15.05
CA ARG A 304 6.64 19.80 16.48
C ARG A 304 8.14 19.77 16.78
N MET A 305 8.96 19.19 15.90
CA MET A 305 10.42 19.19 16.00
C MET A 305 11.02 20.59 15.93
N LYS A 306 10.46 21.46 15.09
CA LYS A 306 10.85 22.87 15.03
C LYS A 306 10.58 23.61 16.34
N LYS A 307 9.53 23.25 17.09
CA LYS A 307 9.27 23.81 18.45
C LYS A 307 10.33 23.37 19.46
N VAL A 308 10.92 22.18 19.30
CA VAL A 308 11.99 21.65 20.16
C VAL A 308 13.41 21.82 19.58
N LYS A 309 13.57 22.64 18.53
CA LYS A 309 14.84 22.97 17.84
C LYS A 309 15.59 21.78 17.22
N LEU A 310 14.86 20.79 16.70
CA LEU A 310 15.40 19.73 15.83
C LEU A 310 15.00 20.03 14.37
N SER A 311 15.91 19.91 13.40
CA SER A 311 15.70 20.41 12.02
C SER A 311 15.74 19.33 10.94
N PRO A 312 14.60 19.09 10.25
CA PRO A 312 14.59 18.41 8.93
C PRO A 312 14.18 19.32 7.76
N SER A 313 14.60 18.95 6.56
CA SER A 313 14.75 19.79 5.36
C SER A 313 13.54 19.76 4.40
N CYS A 314 12.95 20.93 4.07
CA CYS A 314 11.87 21.10 3.07
C CYS A 314 12.01 22.45 2.31
N VAL A 315 12.85 22.49 1.26
CA VAL A 315 12.93 23.58 0.25
C VAL A 315 12.90 23.01 -1.20
N PHE A 316 12.71 21.70 -1.37
CA PHE A 316 13.23 20.96 -2.52
C PHE A 316 12.38 20.88 -3.80
N LYS A 317 11.08 21.17 -3.76
CA LYS A 317 10.18 20.74 -4.85
C LYS A 317 10.28 21.61 -6.12
N GLN A 318 10.50 22.91 -6.01
CA GLN A 318 10.47 23.83 -7.17
C GLN A 318 11.71 23.74 -8.08
N SER A 319 12.90 23.47 -7.53
CA SER A 319 14.14 23.43 -8.33
C SER A 319 14.33 22.11 -9.10
N LEU A 320 13.73 21.01 -8.62
CA LEU A 320 13.81 19.70 -9.28
C LEU A 320 12.92 19.60 -10.52
N ASP A 321 11.73 20.23 -10.48
CA ASP A 321 10.79 20.23 -11.62
C ASP A 321 11.41 20.90 -12.87
N ALA A 322 12.26 21.91 -12.68
CA ALA A 322 12.98 22.59 -13.76
C ALA A 322 13.99 21.67 -14.49
N ILE A 323 14.63 20.73 -13.79
CA ILE A 323 15.56 19.75 -14.37
C ILE A 323 14.82 18.65 -15.09
N MET A 324 13.77 18.13 -14.45
CA MET A 324 13.02 16.99 -14.94
C MET A 324 12.23 17.31 -16.22
N SER A 325 12.10 18.60 -16.57
CA SER A 325 11.51 19.07 -17.83
C SER A 325 12.48 19.07 -19.03
N LYS A 326 13.79 18.82 -18.84
CA LYS A 326 14.78 18.84 -19.93
C LYS A 326 14.74 17.57 -20.81
N PRO A 327 14.99 17.64 -22.12
CA PRO A 327 14.84 16.51 -23.05
C PRO A 327 16.03 15.52 -23.04
N VAL A 328 16.52 15.12 -21.86
CA VAL A 328 17.73 14.29 -21.71
C VAL A 328 17.56 12.89 -22.30
N ALA A 329 16.36 12.32 -22.23
CA ALA A 329 16.06 10.99 -22.77
C ALA A 329 16.10 10.92 -24.30
N THR A 330 15.93 12.05 -24.99
CA THR A 330 15.89 12.10 -26.46
C THR A 330 17.14 12.74 -27.07
N ARG A 331 17.72 13.75 -26.41
CA ARG A 331 18.86 14.52 -26.93
C ARG A 331 20.18 14.27 -26.21
N GLY A 332 20.17 13.46 -25.15
CA GLY A 332 21.33 13.24 -24.31
C GLY A 332 21.56 14.37 -23.30
N TYR A 333 22.55 14.18 -22.45
CA TYR A 333 22.90 15.12 -21.39
C TYR A 333 23.80 16.25 -21.91
N SER A 334 23.57 17.49 -21.45
CA SER A 334 24.42 18.66 -21.68
C SER A 334 24.85 19.27 -20.34
N SER A 335 26.12 19.68 -20.24
CA SER A 335 26.66 20.36 -19.05
C SER A 335 25.98 21.70 -18.76
N THR A 336 25.37 22.34 -19.76
CA THR A 336 24.60 23.58 -19.60
C THR A 336 23.38 23.41 -18.69
N TYR A 337 22.83 22.20 -18.57
CA TYR A 337 21.67 21.95 -17.72
C TYR A 337 21.97 22.11 -16.23
N LEU A 338 23.15 21.69 -15.76
CA LEU A 338 23.53 21.90 -14.36
C LEU A 338 23.80 23.38 -14.04
N GLN A 339 24.28 24.14 -15.02
CA GLN A 339 24.53 25.57 -14.85
C GLN A 339 23.22 26.36 -14.67
N GLU A 340 22.19 26.03 -15.45
CA GLU A 340 20.86 26.64 -15.33
C GLU A 340 20.22 26.35 -13.97
N VAL A 341 20.36 25.11 -13.47
CA VAL A 341 19.86 24.69 -12.16
C VAL A 341 20.55 25.44 -11.04
N ALA A 342 21.87 25.55 -11.12
CA ALA A 342 22.63 26.28 -10.11
C ALA A 342 22.11 27.70 -9.97
N LYS A 343 21.85 28.33 -11.11
CA LYS A 343 21.31 29.67 -11.20
C LYS A 343 19.90 29.75 -10.61
N THR A 344 18.99 28.84 -10.97
CA THR A 344 17.62 28.81 -10.40
C THR A 344 17.63 28.66 -8.88
N VAL A 345 18.45 27.75 -8.33
CA VAL A 345 18.57 27.59 -6.87
C VAL A 345 19.07 28.87 -6.21
N GLN A 346 20.06 29.54 -6.80
CA GLN A 346 20.57 30.81 -6.30
C GLN A 346 19.51 31.92 -6.36
N ASP A 347 18.76 32.02 -7.45
CA ASP A 347 17.69 33.00 -7.64
C ASP A 347 16.56 32.79 -6.61
N THR A 348 16.15 31.53 -6.37
CA THR A 348 15.13 31.18 -5.37
C THR A 348 15.56 31.48 -3.94
N VAL A 349 16.83 31.20 -3.60
CA VAL A 349 17.38 31.59 -2.28
C VAL A 349 17.34 33.10 -2.12
N THR A 350 17.73 33.84 -3.16
CA THR A 350 17.74 35.32 -3.15
C THR A 350 16.33 35.91 -3.01
N GLU A 351 15.34 35.35 -3.72
CA GLU A 351 13.92 35.73 -3.60
C GLU A 351 13.37 35.46 -2.19
N PHE A 352 13.76 34.34 -1.57
CA PHE A 352 13.32 34.01 -0.23
C PHE A 352 13.93 34.93 0.83
N GLU A 353 15.22 35.27 0.70
CA GLU A 353 15.90 36.24 1.58
C GLU A 353 15.25 37.61 1.53
N SER A 354 14.90 38.08 0.33
CA SER A 354 14.25 39.37 0.11
C SER A 354 12.82 39.43 0.67
N ASN A 355 12.09 38.32 0.68
CA ASN A 355 10.74 38.23 1.25
C ASN A 355 10.69 38.11 2.79
N LYS A 356 11.76 37.63 3.45
CA LYS A 356 11.73 37.26 4.89
C LYS A 356 12.65 38.08 5.80
N LYS A 357 13.41 39.06 5.27
CA LYS A 357 14.38 39.88 6.03
C LYS A 357 15.39 39.05 6.83
N CYS A 358 15.81 37.91 6.29
CA CYS A 358 16.87 37.08 6.87
C CYS A 358 17.87 36.73 5.77
N ALA A 359 19.16 36.72 6.11
CA ALA A 359 20.23 36.32 5.20
C ALA A 359 20.67 34.89 5.53
N PHE A 360 20.72 34.03 4.53
CA PHE A 360 21.31 32.71 4.64
C PHE A 360 22.83 32.81 4.50
N LYS A 361 23.50 31.83 5.09
CA LYS A 361 24.95 31.69 4.98
C LYS A 361 25.31 31.13 3.60
N LYS A 362 26.46 31.52 3.04
CA LYS A 362 26.89 31.04 1.72
C LYS A 362 27.06 29.52 1.69
N GLU A 363 27.48 28.96 2.81
CA GLU A 363 27.63 27.52 3.04
C GLU A 363 26.29 26.80 2.86
N PHE A 364 25.19 27.37 3.35
CA PHE A 364 23.85 26.81 3.15
C PHE A 364 23.46 26.76 1.67
N THR A 365 23.77 27.81 0.90
CA THR A 365 23.48 27.84 -0.54
C THR A 365 24.33 26.81 -1.30
N VAL A 366 25.57 26.59 -0.89
CA VAL A 366 26.46 25.57 -1.47
C VAL A 366 25.95 24.16 -1.14
N ASP A 367 25.60 23.90 0.11
CA ASP A 367 25.05 22.60 0.54
C ASP A 367 23.73 22.30 -0.17
N LEU A 368 22.88 23.32 -0.36
CA LEU A 368 21.64 23.21 -1.11
C LEU A 368 21.89 22.87 -2.59
N LEU A 369 22.89 23.49 -3.21
CA LEU A 369 23.28 23.19 -4.60
C LEU A 369 23.79 21.77 -4.76
N LEU A 370 24.68 21.32 -3.86
CA LEU A 370 25.21 19.97 -3.87
C LEU A 370 24.11 18.92 -3.69
N TYR A 371 23.16 19.18 -2.80
CA TYR A 371 22.01 18.30 -2.59
C TYR A 371 21.08 18.23 -3.80
N VAL A 372 20.76 19.37 -4.43
CA VAL A 372 19.92 19.40 -5.65
C VAL A 372 20.62 18.66 -6.79
N PHE A 373 21.94 18.80 -6.93
CA PHE A 373 22.72 18.07 -7.93
C PHE A 373 22.79 16.58 -7.67
N ASP A 374 22.95 16.15 -6.43
CA ASP A 374 22.93 14.73 -6.06
C ASP A 374 21.57 14.10 -6.37
N THR A 375 20.48 14.79 -6.01
CA THR A 375 19.12 14.32 -6.30
C THR A 375 18.85 14.26 -7.82
N ALA A 376 19.26 15.30 -8.56
CA ALA A 376 19.15 15.36 -10.01
C ALA A 376 19.99 14.31 -10.73
N CYS A 377 21.11 13.88 -10.12
CA CYS A 377 22.05 12.91 -10.69
C CYS A 377 21.34 11.59 -11.05
N SER A 378 20.46 11.11 -10.17
CA SER A 378 19.71 9.87 -10.38
C SER A 378 18.79 9.94 -11.62
N TRP A 379 18.04 11.03 -11.75
CA TRP A 379 17.14 11.26 -12.89
C TRP A 379 17.90 11.52 -14.19
N LEU A 380 18.97 12.32 -14.15
CA LEU A 380 19.84 12.58 -15.30
C LEU A 380 20.50 11.29 -15.77
N SER A 381 20.96 10.45 -14.85
CA SER A 381 21.56 9.15 -15.15
C SER A 381 20.55 8.18 -15.75
N GLN A 382 19.32 8.09 -15.23
CA GLN A 382 18.27 7.23 -15.80
C GLN A 382 17.80 7.72 -17.16
N SER A 383 17.59 9.02 -17.33
CA SER A 383 17.21 9.62 -18.60
C SER A 383 18.32 9.46 -19.64
N HIS A 384 19.57 9.65 -19.25
CA HIS A 384 20.72 9.41 -20.12
C HIS A 384 20.92 7.92 -20.42
N LYS A 385 20.60 7.02 -19.48
CA LYS A 385 20.56 5.57 -19.72
C LYS A 385 19.48 5.21 -20.73
N LYS A 386 18.28 5.81 -20.67
CA LYS A 386 17.23 5.65 -21.70
C LYS A 386 17.73 6.13 -23.07
N TYR A 387 18.36 7.29 -23.11
CA TYR A 387 19.01 7.78 -24.33
C TYR A 387 20.05 6.77 -24.84
N LYS A 388 20.91 6.23 -23.97
CA LYS A 388 21.87 5.18 -24.34
C LYS A 388 21.16 3.93 -24.84
N THR A 389 20.22 3.34 -24.10
CA THR A 389 19.50 2.12 -24.51
C THR A 389 18.80 2.27 -25.86
N SER A 390 18.23 3.45 -26.16
CA SER A 390 17.61 3.72 -27.45
C SER A 390 18.60 3.96 -28.60
N ASN A 391 19.86 4.29 -28.30
CA ASN A 391 20.91 4.60 -29.28
C ASN A 391 22.13 3.65 -29.20
N ASP A 392 22.06 2.62 -28.35
CA ASP A 392 23.14 1.66 -28.08
C ASP A 392 23.03 0.52 -29.08
N ALA A 393 24.06 0.42 -29.93
CA ALA A 393 24.08 -0.52 -31.04
C ALA A 393 23.97 -1.98 -30.56
N LEU A 394 24.59 -2.33 -29.42
CA LEU A 394 24.59 -3.69 -28.89
C LEU A 394 23.19 -4.10 -28.38
N THR A 395 22.54 -3.22 -27.61
CA THR A 395 21.19 -3.44 -27.10
C THR A 395 20.17 -3.54 -28.24
N TYR A 396 20.32 -2.69 -29.26
CA TYR A 396 19.53 -2.79 -30.49
C TYR A 396 19.75 -4.15 -31.19
N LEU A 397 21.00 -4.56 -31.39
CA LEU A 397 21.36 -5.84 -32.01
C LEU A 397 20.82 -7.05 -31.23
N GLU A 398 20.89 -7.03 -29.89
CA GLU A 398 20.33 -8.09 -29.05
C GLU A 398 18.81 -8.17 -29.19
N SER A 399 18.11 -7.03 -29.21
CA SER A 399 16.66 -6.99 -29.42
C SER A 399 16.23 -7.61 -30.77
N LYS A 400 17.12 -7.57 -31.77
CA LYS A 400 16.91 -8.11 -33.11
C LYS A 400 17.38 -9.55 -33.29
N LYS A 401 18.07 -10.14 -32.31
CA LYS A 401 18.67 -11.49 -32.40
C LYS A 401 17.66 -12.57 -32.77
N THR A 402 16.50 -12.60 -32.11
CA THR A 402 15.45 -13.59 -32.39
C THR A 402 14.83 -13.38 -33.77
N GLU A 403 14.63 -12.12 -34.17
CA GLU A 403 14.11 -11.75 -35.49
C GLU A 403 15.07 -12.23 -36.60
N TYR A 404 16.36 -11.92 -36.47
CA TYR A 404 17.39 -12.37 -37.41
C TYR A 404 17.59 -13.90 -37.41
N TYR A 405 17.53 -14.55 -36.25
CA TYR A 405 17.61 -16.01 -36.16
C TYR A 405 16.43 -16.69 -36.88
N ASN A 406 15.22 -16.16 -36.73
CA ASN A 406 14.04 -16.69 -37.41
C ASN A 406 14.14 -16.51 -38.93
N ILE A 407 14.60 -15.34 -39.39
CA ILE A 407 14.88 -15.06 -40.81
C ILE A 407 15.91 -16.07 -41.34
N PHE A 408 17.04 -16.23 -40.64
CA PHE A 408 18.10 -17.16 -41.00
C PHE A 408 17.61 -18.62 -41.04
N SER A 409 16.90 -19.07 -40.00
CA SER A 409 16.36 -20.42 -39.92
C SER A 409 15.35 -20.71 -41.03
N SER A 410 14.52 -19.73 -41.39
CA SER A 410 13.53 -19.87 -42.48
C SER A 410 14.23 -19.99 -43.84
N PHE A 411 15.27 -19.20 -44.11
CA PHE A 411 16.09 -19.38 -45.31
C PHE A 411 16.83 -20.73 -45.34
N CYS A 412 17.36 -21.20 -44.21
CA CYS A 412 17.99 -22.53 -44.12
C CYS A 412 17.02 -23.68 -44.39
N LYS A 413 15.71 -23.48 -44.24
CA LYS A 413 14.67 -24.46 -44.61
C LYS A 413 14.28 -24.41 -46.08
N GLY A 414 14.91 -23.55 -46.89
CA GLY A 414 14.64 -23.39 -48.31
C GLY A 414 13.41 -22.51 -48.62
N ASN A 415 12.93 -21.73 -47.66
CA ASN A 415 11.80 -20.83 -47.87
C ASN A 415 12.19 -19.62 -48.75
N SER A 416 11.25 -19.12 -49.54
CA SER A 416 11.46 -17.93 -50.37
C SER A 416 11.37 -16.63 -49.54
N SER A 417 11.94 -15.54 -50.04
CA SER A 417 11.91 -14.22 -49.39
C SER A 417 10.49 -13.73 -49.10
N ALA A 418 9.51 -14.09 -49.94
CA ALA A 418 8.10 -13.79 -49.72
C ALA A 418 7.51 -14.55 -48.52
N VAL A 419 7.91 -15.80 -48.29
CA VAL A 419 7.50 -16.57 -47.10
C VAL A 419 8.06 -15.93 -45.84
N VAL A 420 9.37 -15.65 -45.83
CA VAL A 420 10.06 -15.05 -44.68
C VAL A 420 9.49 -13.67 -44.34
N PHE A 421 9.25 -12.84 -45.36
CA PHE A 421 8.63 -11.53 -45.19
C PHE A 421 7.20 -11.65 -44.64
N GLY A 422 6.39 -12.57 -45.17
CA GLY A 422 5.04 -12.82 -44.68
C GLY A 422 5.00 -13.30 -43.23
N GLU A 423 5.90 -14.20 -42.82
CA GLU A 423 6.04 -14.66 -41.43
C GLU A 423 6.40 -13.51 -40.47
N MET A 424 7.32 -12.64 -40.87
CA MET A 424 7.74 -11.48 -40.09
C MET A 424 6.59 -10.48 -39.89
N ILE A 425 5.84 -10.18 -40.96
CA ILE A 425 4.66 -9.32 -40.90
C ILE A 425 3.59 -9.92 -39.99
N CYS A 426 3.34 -11.22 -40.08
CA CYS A 426 2.40 -11.93 -39.21
C CYS A 426 2.83 -11.86 -37.74
N GLY A 427 4.12 -11.99 -37.45
CA GLY A 427 4.67 -11.84 -36.10
C GLY A 427 4.39 -10.46 -35.49
N LYS A 428 4.62 -9.39 -36.26
CA LYS A 428 4.31 -8.02 -35.84
C LYS A 428 2.81 -7.78 -35.69
N LEU A 429 2.02 -8.19 -36.69
CA LEU A 429 0.56 -8.08 -36.69
C LEU A 429 -0.07 -8.81 -35.50
N LYS A 430 0.49 -9.95 -35.08
CA LYS A 430 -0.03 -10.70 -33.93
C LYS A 430 -0.11 -9.84 -32.67
N VAL A 431 0.95 -9.11 -32.35
CA VAL A 431 1.01 -8.25 -31.15
C VAL A 431 0.01 -7.11 -31.29
N SER A 432 0.05 -6.39 -32.42
CA SER A 432 -0.82 -5.23 -32.66
C SER A 432 -2.31 -5.59 -32.73
N ILE A 433 -2.66 -6.71 -33.36
CA ILE A 433 -4.05 -7.19 -33.44
C ILE A 433 -4.58 -7.55 -32.06
N VAL A 434 -3.79 -8.25 -31.24
CA VAL A 434 -4.20 -8.59 -29.88
C VAL A 434 -4.46 -7.30 -29.09
N GLU A 435 -3.54 -6.34 -29.11
CA GLU A 435 -3.72 -5.06 -28.41
C GLU A 435 -4.98 -4.30 -28.88
N ALA A 436 -5.19 -4.18 -30.20
CA ALA A 436 -6.35 -3.48 -30.75
C ALA A 436 -7.68 -4.18 -30.42
N VAL A 437 -7.74 -5.51 -30.50
CA VAL A 437 -8.94 -6.27 -30.10
C VAL A 437 -9.24 -6.03 -28.62
N CYS A 438 -8.24 -6.09 -27.76
CA CYS A 438 -8.42 -5.91 -26.31
C CYS A 438 -8.94 -4.51 -25.99
N ASN A 439 -8.34 -3.48 -26.57
CA ASN A 439 -8.79 -2.09 -26.38
C ASN A 439 -10.23 -1.89 -26.90
N LYS A 440 -10.54 -2.43 -28.07
CA LYS A 440 -11.87 -2.31 -28.66
C LYS A 440 -12.95 -3.03 -27.87
N VAL A 441 -12.65 -4.23 -27.37
CA VAL A 441 -13.54 -5.01 -26.50
C VAL A 441 -13.80 -4.29 -25.18
N ALA A 442 -12.78 -3.65 -24.59
CA ALA A 442 -12.98 -2.86 -23.37
C ALA A 442 -13.97 -1.70 -23.59
N ILE A 443 -13.84 -0.99 -24.71
CA ILE A 443 -14.74 0.11 -25.10
C ILE A 443 -16.16 -0.41 -25.36
N ASP A 444 -16.30 -1.45 -26.16
CA ASP A 444 -17.62 -1.97 -26.56
C ASP A 444 -18.35 -2.61 -25.38
N LEU A 445 -17.63 -3.26 -24.46
CA LEU A 445 -18.21 -3.81 -23.25
C LEU A 445 -18.66 -2.71 -22.29
N ALA A 446 -17.84 -1.68 -22.06
CA ALA A 446 -18.24 -0.52 -21.27
C ALA A 446 -19.50 0.16 -21.87
N GLY A 447 -19.55 0.29 -23.19
CA GLY A 447 -20.71 0.80 -23.92
C GLY A 447 -21.95 -0.09 -23.80
N GLU A 448 -21.78 -1.42 -23.88
CA GLU A 448 -22.88 -2.36 -23.69
C GLU A 448 -23.47 -2.24 -22.29
N MET A 449 -22.62 -2.24 -21.27
CA MET A 449 -23.07 -2.14 -19.88
C MET A 449 -23.75 -0.79 -19.60
N ARG A 450 -23.28 0.30 -20.20
CA ARG A 450 -23.97 1.61 -20.15
C ARG A 450 -25.40 1.54 -20.69
N CYS A 451 -25.65 0.72 -21.72
CA CYS A 451 -26.95 0.60 -22.36
C CYS A 451 -27.87 -0.39 -21.64
N THR A 452 -27.34 -1.52 -21.18
CA THR A 452 -28.15 -2.65 -20.71
C THR A 452 -28.19 -2.79 -19.20
N PHE A 453 -27.17 -2.34 -18.48
CA PHE A 453 -27.07 -2.51 -17.04
C PHE A 453 -27.82 -1.40 -16.30
N PRO A 454 -28.91 -1.70 -15.54
CA PRO A 454 -29.79 -0.67 -14.98
C PRO A 454 -29.10 0.35 -14.06
N ALA A 455 -28.02 -0.04 -13.38
CA ALA A 455 -27.29 0.88 -12.50
C ALA A 455 -26.42 1.89 -13.26
N PHE A 456 -25.99 1.55 -14.48
CA PHE A 456 -25.12 2.40 -15.31
C PHE A 456 -25.90 3.14 -16.40
N ASN A 457 -27.13 2.69 -16.67
CA ASN A 457 -28.08 3.33 -17.56
C ASN A 457 -28.90 4.38 -16.80
N GLY A 458 -28.60 5.66 -17.00
CA GLY A 458 -29.35 6.77 -16.42
C GLY A 458 -28.47 7.89 -15.87
N ASN A 459 -29.06 8.72 -15.01
CA ASN A 459 -28.38 9.85 -14.39
C ASN A 459 -27.65 9.43 -13.09
N ARG A 460 -26.89 10.37 -12.53
CA ARG A 460 -26.12 10.16 -11.29
C ARG A 460 -26.97 9.66 -10.11
N LEU A 461 -28.18 10.21 -9.95
CA LEU A 461 -29.12 9.79 -8.90
C LEU A 461 -29.50 8.32 -9.04
N ASN A 462 -29.69 7.84 -10.27
CA ASN A 462 -29.97 6.44 -10.53
C ASN A 462 -28.79 5.53 -10.15
N LEU A 463 -27.56 5.95 -10.44
CA LEU A 463 -26.36 5.22 -10.00
C LEU A 463 -26.27 5.17 -8.47
N GLU A 464 -26.44 6.31 -7.81
CA GLU A 464 -26.40 6.40 -6.34
C GLU A 464 -27.47 5.52 -5.69
N LYS A 465 -28.69 5.52 -6.23
CA LYS A 465 -29.79 4.64 -5.78
C LYS A 465 -29.38 3.17 -5.84
N HIS A 466 -28.79 2.70 -6.94
CA HIS A 466 -28.38 1.31 -7.07
C HIS A 466 -27.20 0.95 -6.16
N VAL A 467 -26.28 1.89 -5.94
CA VAL A 467 -25.17 1.71 -4.99
C VAL A 467 -25.74 1.56 -3.57
N LEU A 468 -26.61 2.47 -3.13
CA LEU A 468 -27.22 2.42 -1.80
C LEU A 468 -28.09 1.18 -1.61
N LYS A 469 -28.86 0.78 -2.63
CA LYS A 469 -29.64 -0.46 -2.62
C LYS A 469 -28.72 -1.67 -2.47
N SER A 470 -27.64 -1.74 -3.23
CA SER A 470 -26.68 -2.85 -3.14
C SER A 470 -25.96 -2.88 -1.80
N LEU A 471 -25.69 -1.73 -1.17
CA LEU A 471 -25.14 -1.67 0.18
C LEU A 471 -26.15 -2.21 1.21
N ALA A 472 -27.42 -1.81 1.08
CA ALA A 472 -28.49 -2.27 1.96
C ALA A 472 -28.72 -3.77 1.86
N GLU A 473 -28.74 -4.33 0.64
CA GLU A 473 -28.93 -5.76 0.41
C GLU A 473 -27.75 -6.61 0.93
N LYS A 474 -26.53 -6.07 0.94
CA LYS A 474 -25.35 -6.76 1.45
C LYS A 474 -25.20 -6.67 2.96
N GLU A 475 -25.88 -5.71 3.58
CA GLU A 475 -25.76 -5.37 5.01
C GLU A 475 -24.29 -5.17 5.46
N ASP A 476 -23.45 -4.69 4.53
CA ASP A 476 -22.02 -4.48 4.77
C ASP A 476 -21.79 -3.08 5.38
N PHE A 477 -21.62 -3.05 6.70
CA PHE A 477 -21.41 -1.83 7.45
C PHE A 477 -20.15 -1.06 7.00
N ASP A 478 -19.05 -1.75 6.71
CA ASP A 478 -17.80 -1.10 6.30
C ASP A 478 -17.94 -0.45 4.93
N ALA A 479 -18.69 -1.08 4.03
CA ALA A 479 -19.04 -0.52 2.73
C ALA A 479 -19.96 0.72 2.87
N PHE A 480 -20.88 0.73 3.83
CA PHE A 480 -21.67 1.93 4.19
C PHE A 480 -20.80 3.06 4.75
N ILE A 481 -19.86 2.75 5.66
CA ILE A 481 -18.93 3.74 6.21
C ILE A 481 -18.01 4.29 5.12
N THR A 482 -17.54 3.42 4.22
CA THR A 482 -16.73 3.83 3.06
C THR A 482 -17.54 4.75 2.15
N TYR A 483 -18.81 4.45 1.89
CA TYR A 483 -19.69 5.33 1.13
C TYR A 483 -19.84 6.72 1.79
N ILE A 484 -20.03 6.78 3.11
CA ILE A 484 -20.23 8.06 3.82
C ILE A 484 -18.94 8.90 3.82
N ARG A 485 -17.79 8.28 4.07
CA ARG A 485 -16.49 8.99 4.19
C ARG A 485 -15.80 9.25 2.86
N ASN A 486 -15.96 8.34 1.91
CA ASN A 486 -15.36 8.40 0.58
C ASN A 486 -16.33 7.81 -0.46
N PRO A 487 -17.41 8.56 -0.81
CA PRO A 487 -18.46 8.08 -1.70
C PRO A 487 -17.91 7.67 -3.07
N ARG A 488 -16.91 8.40 -3.58
CA ARG A 488 -16.26 8.09 -4.85
C ARG A 488 -15.65 6.70 -4.84
N LYS A 489 -14.85 6.38 -3.81
CA LYS A 489 -14.18 5.08 -3.68
C LYS A 489 -15.19 3.93 -3.63
N GLN A 490 -16.31 4.11 -2.94
CA GLN A 490 -17.34 3.07 -2.87
C GLN A 490 -18.07 2.87 -4.21
N VAL A 491 -18.35 3.95 -4.94
CA VAL A 491 -18.95 3.87 -6.28
C VAL A 491 -17.98 3.21 -7.27
N GLU A 492 -16.68 3.53 -7.22
CA GLU A 492 -15.65 2.86 -8.01
C GLU A 492 -15.57 1.35 -7.71
N ALA A 493 -15.64 0.96 -6.43
CA ALA A 493 -15.67 -0.44 -6.02
C ALA A 493 -16.93 -1.16 -6.55
N PHE A 494 -18.09 -0.51 -6.45
CA PHE A 494 -19.35 -1.02 -7.01
C PHE A 494 -19.24 -1.23 -8.53
N ILE A 495 -18.67 -0.28 -9.27
CA ILE A 495 -18.49 -0.42 -10.72
C ILE A 495 -17.59 -1.62 -11.03
N LYS A 496 -16.43 -1.73 -10.37
CA LYS A 496 -15.48 -2.85 -10.56
C LYS A 496 -16.13 -4.21 -10.31
N GLU A 497 -16.90 -4.33 -9.23
CA GLU A 497 -17.60 -5.56 -8.90
C GLU A 497 -18.65 -5.93 -9.96
N LYS A 498 -19.49 -4.97 -10.38
CA LYS A 498 -20.52 -5.24 -11.38
C LYS A 498 -19.93 -5.56 -12.75
N VAL A 499 -18.83 -4.91 -13.15
CA VAL A 499 -18.09 -5.26 -14.37
C VAL A 499 -17.57 -6.69 -14.29
N ASN A 500 -16.86 -7.05 -13.21
CA ASN A 500 -16.33 -8.42 -13.05
C ASN A 500 -17.45 -9.47 -13.04
N THR A 501 -18.57 -9.18 -12.39
CA THR A 501 -19.74 -10.07 -12.35
C THR A 501 -20.38 -10.23 -13.73
N HIS A 502 -20.48 -9.14 -14.51
CA HIS A 502 -21.00 -9.19 -15.88
C HIS A 502 -20.09 -10.01 -16.80
N MET A 503 -18.77 -9.89 -16.65
CA MET A 503 -17.80 -10.60 -17.48
C MET A 503 -17.70 -12.10 -17.16
N LEU A 504 -17.76 -12.47 -15.88
CA LEU A 504 -17.51 -13.84 -15.42
C LEU A 504 -18.79 -14.61 -15.04
N GLY A 505 -19.92 -13.91 -14.87
CA GLY A 505 -21.20 -14.47 -14.44
C GLY A 505 -22.22 -14.61 -15.56
N GLU A 506 -23.45 -14.15 -15.32
CA GLU A 506 -24.64 -14.40 -16.15
C GLU A 506 -24.55 -13.89 -17.59
N HIS A 507 -23.69 -12.90 -17.87
CA HIS A 507 -23.55 -12.29 -19.20
C HIS A 507 -22.25 -12.71 -19.93
N LYS A 508 -21.61 -13.78 -19.48
CA LYS A 508 -20.38 -14.31 -20.09
C LYS A 508 -20.53 -14.59 -21.59
N ASP A 509 -21.65 -15.19 -22.02
CA ASP A 509 -21.88 -15.51 -23.44
C ASP A 509 -21.97 -14.25 -24.31
N LYS A 510 -22.56 -13.19 -23.77
CA LYS A 510 -22.64 -11.90 -24.46
C LYS A 510 -21.28 -11.22 -24.52
N THR A 511 -20.50 -11.28 -23.45
CA THR A 511 -19.10 -10.80 -23.42
C THR A 511 -18.26 -11.54 -24.48
N LEU A 512 -18.41 -12.87 -24.58
CA LEU A 512 -17.74 -13.66 -25.62
C LEU A 512 -18.21 -13.31 -27.03
N SER A 513 -19.48 -12.94 -27.22
CA SER A 513 -19.99 -12.48 -28.52
C SER A 513 -19.37 -11.15 -28.96
N ILE A 514 -19.16 -10.20 -28.03
CA ILE A 514 -18.51 -8.91 -28.29
C ILE A 514 -17.04 -9.13 -28.64
N LEU A 515 -16.36 -10.03 -27.92
CA LEU A 515 -14.99 -10.43 -28.21
C LEU A 515 -14.86 -10.98 -29.64
N ARG A 516 -15.69 -11.97 -30.01
CA ARG A 516 -15.67 -12.60 -31.33
C ARG A 516 -15.95 -11.58 -32.44
N LYS A 517 -16.94 -10.71 -32.26
CA LYS A 517 -17.27 -9.67 -33.24
C LYS A 517 -16.09 -8.73 -33.49
N ASN A 518 -15.47 -8.22 -32.42
CA ASN A 518 -14.34 -7.30 -32.56
C ASN A 518 -13.09 -7.95 -33.16
N GLU A 519 -12.88 -9.23 -32.86
CA GLU A 519 -11.84 -10.03 -33.52
C GLU A 519 -12.11 -10.16 -35.03
N GLU A 520 -13.33 -10.51 -35.42
CA GLU A 520 -13.72 -10.58 -36.82
C GLU A 520 -13.55 -9.25 -37.54
N ASP A 521 -13.97 -8.15 -36.93
CA ASP A 521 -13.91 -6.82 -37.53
C ASP A 521 -12.46 -6.36 -37.75
N ILE A 522 -11.56 -6.61 -36.80
CA ILE A 522 -10.13 -6.28 -36.95
C ILE A 522 -9.47 -7.21 -37.98
N ASN A 523 -9.77 -8.51 -37.97
CA ASN A 523 -9.23 -9.43 -38.98
C ASN A 523 -9.70 -9.06 -40.39
N LYS A 524 -10.98 -8.71 -40.57
CA LYS A 524 -11.53 -8.21 -41.85
C LYS A 524 -10.83 -6.94 -42.30
N LEU A 525 -10.51 -6.04 -41.38
CA LEU A 525 -9.77 -4.81 -41.68
C LEU A 525 -8.36 -5.12 -42.20
N VAL A 526 -7.63 -6.03 -41.54
CA VAL A 526 -6.27 -6.41 -41.97
C VAL A 526 -6.30 -7.10 -43.33
N ILE A 527 -7.26 -8.02 -43.55
CA ILE A 527 -7.44 -8.70 -44.85
C ILE A 527 -7.83 -7.69 -45.93
N HIS A 528 -8.68 -6.71 -45.62
CA HIS A 528 -9.05 -5.66 -46.56
C HIS A 528 -7.84 -4.80 -46.95
N ALA A 529 -7.07 -4.34 -45.96
CA ALA A 529 -5.84 -3.58 -46.20
C ALA A 529 -4.84 -4.38 -47.06
N LEU A 530 -4.65 -5.67 -46.76
CA LEU A 530 -3.80 -6.57 -47.51
C LEU A 530 -4.22 -6.68 -48.99
N ASN A 531 -5.51 -6.85 -49.25
CA ASN A 531 -6.09 -6.91 -50.59
C ASN A 531 -5.92 -5.60 -51.37
N VAL A 532 -6.24 -4.47 -50.72
CA VAL A 532 -6.18 -3.14 -51.34
C VAL A 532 -4.73 -2.81 -51.70
N THR A 533 -3.80 -3.02 -50.77
CA THR A 533 -2.38 -2.75 -51.00
C THR A 533 -1.81 -3.63 -52.11
N THR A 534 -2.08 -4.94 -52.08
CA THR A 534 -1.59 -5.88 -53.10
C THR A 534 -2.10 -5.51 -54.49
N LYS A 535 -3.38 -5.15 -54.63
CA LYS A 535 -3.97 -4.69 -55.90
C LYS A 535 -3.34 -3.39 -56.38
N LYS A 536 -3.11 -2.43 -55.49
CA LYS A 536 -2.53 -1.11 -55.82
C LYS A 536 -1.10 -1.25 -56.34
N VAL A 537 -0.27 -2.02 -55.62
CA VAL A 537 1.14 -2.27 -56.00
C VAL A 537 1.23 -2.97 -57.34
N LYS A 538 0.38 -3.98 -57.60
CA LYS A 538 0.31 -4.65 -58.92
C LYS A 538 -0.07 -3.70 -60.05
N THR A 539 -1.05 -2.82 -59.82
CA THR A 539 -1.54 -1.88 -60.85
C THR A 539 -0.50 -0.83 -61.20
N GLN A 540 0.24 -0.35 -60.19
CA GLN A 540 1.25 0.70 -60.36
C GLN A 540 2.66 0.15 -60.64
N ARG A 541 2.81 -1.18 -60.73
CA ARG A 541 4.11 -1.87 -60.80
C ARG A 541 5.07 -1.42 -59.70
N GLY A 542 4.52 -1.27 -58.50
CA GLY A 542 5.26 -0.89 -57.30
C GLY A 542 6.16 -2.00 -56.77
N ASP A 543 7.06 -1.62 -55.88
CA ASP A 543 8.00 -2.50 -55.19
C ASP A 543 7.55 -2.78 -53.75
N THR A 544 8.37 -3.53 -53.02
CA THR A 544 8.11 -3.90 -51.62
C THR A 544 8.05 -2.66 -50.70
N ASP A 545 8.80 -1.59 -51.01
CA ASP A 545 8.79 -0.32 -50.27
C ASP A 545 7.45 0.41 -50.42
N MET A 546 6.91 0.45 -51.64
CA MET A 546 5.56 0.96 -51.89
C MET A 546 4.50 0.12 -51.15
N TRP A 547 4.65 -1.20 -51.14
CA TRP A 547 3.73 -2.11 -50.46
C TRP A 547 3.69 -1.86 -48.94
N GLU A 548 4.83 -1.77 -48.26
CA GLU A 548 4.86 -1.54 -46.80
C GLU A 548 4.26 -0.19 -46.43
N LYS A 549 4.62 0.86 -47.18
CA LYS A 549 4.14 2.22 -46.89
C LYS A 549 2.62 2.30 -47.00
N GLU A 550 2.04 1.70 -48.03
CA GLU A 550 0.60 1.66 -48.22
C GLU A 550 -0.10 0.74 -47.21
N PHE A 551 0.46 -0.44 -46.93
CA PHE A 551 -0.09 -1.34 -45.93
C PHE A 551 -0.09 -0.72 -44.53
N SER A 552 1.01 -0.06 -44.15
CA SER A 552 1.16 0.61 -42.86
C SER A 552 0.24 1.83 -42.75
N SER A 553 0.06 2.60 -43.82
CA SER A 553 -0.83 3.77 -43.81
C SER A 553 -2.31 3.37 -43.69
N LEU A 554 -2.73 2.26 -44.31
CA LEU A 554 -4.10 1.76 -44.17
C LEU A 554 -4.40 1.20 -42.78
N LEU A 555 -3.36 0.85 -42.00
CA LEU A 555 -3.49 0.26 -40.67
C LEU A 555 -3.18 1.25 -39.54
N SER A 556 -2.48 2.36 -39.80
CA SER A 556 -1.95 3.27 -38.77
C SER A 556 -3.01 3.85 -37.84
N ASP A 557 -4.23 4.06 -38.34
CA ASP A 557 -5.32 4.65 -37.55
C ASP A 557 -5.87 3.68 -36.50
N LYS A 558 -5.61 2.36 -36.65
CA LYS A 558 -6.19 1.32 -35.78
C LYS A 558 -5.19 0.32 -35.22
N LEU A 559 -3.99 0.19 -35.80
CA LEU A 559 -2.93 -0.72 -35.39
C LEU A 559 -1.60 0.02 -35.35
N THR A 560 -0.85 -0.19 -34.27
CA THR A 560 0.54 0.27 -34.16
C THR A 560 1.46 -0.74 -34.80
N LEU A 561 2.08 -0.39 -35.92
CA LEU A 561 3.09 -1.21 -36.58
C LEU A 561 4.45 -0.50 -36.51
N ASP A 562 5.41 -1.12 -35.83
CA ASP A 562 6.80 -0.66 -35.86
C ASP A 562 7.37 -0.79 -37.27
N ALA A 563 8.17 0.19 -37.70
CA ALA A 563 8.82 0.21 -39.01
C ALA A 563 9.41 -1.16 -39.39
N ILE A 564 9.01 -1.68 -40.55
CA ILE A 564 9.48 -2.96 -41.06
C ILE A 564 10.77 -2.69 -41.82
N SER A 565 11.86 -3.35 -41.44
CA SER A 565 13.12 -3.19 -42.19
C SER A 565 13.02 -4.01 -43.48
N ILE A 566 12.61 -3.37 -44.59
CA ILE A 566 12.47 -4.03 -45.91
C ILE A 566 13.79 -4.14 -46.67
N GLN A 567 14.89 -3.57 -46.17
CA GLN A 567 16.14 -3.46 -46.94
C GLN A 567 16.64 -4.81 -47.51
N ASN A 568 16.22 -5.94 -46.93
CA ASN A 568 16.60 -7.30 -47.34
C ASN A 568 15.57 -8.04 -48.24
N PHE A 569 14.42 -7.44 -48.61
CA PHE A 569 13.31 -8.13 -49.30
C PHE A 569 12.91 -7.50 -50.65
N LYS A 570 13.85 -6.85 -51.32
CA LYS A 570 13.63 -6.18 -52.63
C LYS A 570 13.45 -7.15 -53.80
N ASP A 571 13.72 -8.43 -53.59
CA ASP A 571 13.62 -9.50 -54.58
C ASP A 571 12.18 -10.05 -54.73
N ILE A 572 11.26 -9.67 -53.84
CA ILE A 572 9.85 -10.06 -53.91
C ILE A 572 9.18 -9.39 -55.11
N LYS A 573 8.79 -10.21 -56.09
CA LYS A 573 8.03 -9.76 -57.28
C LYS A 573 6.61 -10.31 -57.33
N ASN A 574 6.36 -11.43 -56.65
CA ASN A 574 5.07 -12.10 -56.63
C ASN A 574 4.29 -11.69 -55.38
N PHE A 575 3.60 -10.55 -55.47
CA PHE A 575 2.77 -10.04 -54.37
C PHE A 575 1.52 -10.89 -54.11
N ASP A 576 1.05 -11.69 -55.08
CA ASP A 576 -0.07 -12.62 -54.87
C ASP A 576 0.35 -13.74 -53.90
N PHE A 577 1.56 -14.28 -54.08
CA PHE A 577 2.12 -15.28 -53.18
C PHE A 577 2.44 -14.71 -51.79
N LEU A 578 2.89 -13.46 -51.71
CA LEU A 578 3.07 -12.76 -50.43
C LEU A 578 1.72 -12.60 -49.69
N GLN A 579 0.68 -12.17 -50.41
CA GLN A 579 -0.67 -12.08 -49.87
C GLN A 579 -1.15 -13.42 -49.33
N GLU A 580 -1.03 -14.50 -50.11
CA GLU A 580 -1.44 -15.85 -49.68
C GLU A 580 -0.68 -16.31 -48.41
N THR A 581 0.60 -16.00 -48.32
CA THR A 581 1.43 -16.30 -47.15
C THR A 581 0.91 -15.58 -45.90
N ILE A 582 0.64 -14.27 -46.01
CA ILE A 582 0.13 -13.46 -44.89
C ILE A 582 -1.27 -13.93 -44.51
N GLU A 583 -2.14 -14.25 -45.46
CA GLU A 583 -3.48 -14.80 -45.19
C GLU A 583 -3.40 -16.13 -44.41
N LYS A 584 -2.52 -17.06 -44.81
CA LYS A 584 -2.27 -18.31 -44.08
C LYS A 584 -1.72 -18.06 -42.66
N GLY A 585 -0.82 -17.09 -42.52
CA GLY A 585 -0.29 -16.67 -41.22
C GLY A 585 -1.36 -16.07 -40.31
N LEU A 586 -2.26 -15.25 -40.86
CA LEU A 586 -3.40 -14.68 -40.14
C LEU A 586 -4.39 -15.76 -39.67
N VAL A 587 -4.69 -16.76 -40.50
CA VAL A 587 -5.52 -17.91 -40.09
C VAL A 587 -4.89 -18.67 -38.91
N SER A 588 -3.57 -18.81 -38.92
CA SER A 588 -2.82 -19.46 -37.83
C SER A 588 -2.86 -18.63 -36.54
N ILE A 589 -2.81 -17.31 -36.66
CA ILE A 589 -3.01 -16.36 -35.56
C ILE A 589 -4.44 -16.50 -35.00
N THR A 590 -5.47 -16.61 -35.84
CA THR A 590 -6.87 -16.81 -35.42
C THR A 590 -7.10 -18.16 -34.72
N LYS A 591 -6.45 -19.25 -35.16
CA LYS A 591 -6.58 -20.57 -34.52
C LYS A 591 -5.99 -20.63 -33.11
N MET A 592 -4.84 -19.97 -32.87
CA MET A 592 -4.21 -19.92 -31.54
C MET A 592 -5.01 -19.08 -30.52
N LYS A 593 -5.96 -18.25 -30.97
CA LYS A 593 -6.68 -17.25 -30.15
C LYS A 593 -7.95 -17.75 -29.44
N SER A 594 -8.33 -19.01 -29.64
CA SER A 594 -9.33 -19.69 -28.79
C SER A 594 -8.94 -19.78 -27.30
N GLN A 595 -7.73 -19.31 -26.94
CA GLN A 595 -7.17 -19.21 -25.59
C GLN A 595 -7.06 -17.77 -25.03
N LEU A 596 -7.64 -16.75 -25.67
CA LEU A 596 -7.83 -15.43 -25.04
C LEU A 596 -8.86 -15.59 -23.91
N SER A 597 -8.40 -16.02 -22.74
CA SER A 597 -9.24 -16.13 -21.55
C SER A 597 -9.64 -14.74 -21.07
N LEU A 598 -10.85 -14.65 -20.51
CA LEU A 598 -11.31 -13.45 -19.80
C LEU A 598 -10.33 -13.02 -18.70
N ASP A 599 -9.53 -13.95 -18.17
CA ASP A 599 -8.53 -13.68 -17.15
C ASP A 599 -7.36 -12.80 -17.65
N LYS A 600 -6.99 -12.90 -18.94
CA LYS A 600 -5.96 -12.05 -19.54
C LYS A 600 -6.40 -10.60 -19.73
N MET A 601 -7.70 -10.31 -19.56
CA MET A 601 -8.20 -8.93 -19.61
C MET A 601 -7.70 -8.05 -18.47
N LYS A 602 -7.19 -8.65 -17.39
CA LYS A 602 -6.53 -7.94 -16.30
C LYS A 602 -5.15 -7.38 -16.69
N GLU A 603 -4.55 -7.90 -17.77
CA GLU A 603 -3.24 -7.49 -18.29
C GLU A 603 -3.36 -6.40 -19.37
N PHE A 604 -4.59 -5.95 -19.68
CA PHE A 604 -4.82 -4.95 -20.72
C PHE A 604 -4.42 -3.55 -20.25
N ARG A 605 -3.90 -2.75 -21.20
CA ARG A 605 -3.67 -1.31 -20.99
C ARG A 605 -4.97 -0.56 -20.70
N LEU A 606 -6.04 -0.91 -21.39
CA LEU A 606 -7.37 -0.30 -21.24
C LEU A 606 -8.34 -1.29 -20.60
N ARG A 607 -9.05 -0.87 -19.54
CA ARG A 607 -9.99 -1.75 -18.81
C ARG A 607 -11.42 -1.21 -18.85
N PRO A 608 -12.45 -2.08 -19.00
CA PRO A 608 -13.84 -1.65 -19.07
C PRO A 608 -14.34 -0.93 -17.80
N ASP A 609 -13.90 -1.39 -16.63
CA ASP A 609 -14.21 -0.78 -15.33
C ASP A 609 -13.62 0.63 -15.24
N GLN A 610 -12.39 0.83 -15.70
CA GLN A 610 -11.76 2.16 -15.72
C GLN A 610 -12.51 3.13 -16.64
N ILE A 611 -12.91 2.68 -17.83
CA ILE A 611 -13.71 3.49 -18.76
C ILE A 611 -15.04 3.91 -18.10
N LEU A 612 -15.73 2.97 -17.45
CA LEU A 612 -16.99 3.25 -16.76
C LEU A 612 -16.78 4.19 -15.57
N ILE A 613 -15.70 4.02 -14.81
CA ILE A 613 -15.33 4.93 -13.71
C ILE A 613 -15.08 6.34 -14.25
N ASP A 614 -14.27 6.48 -15.29
CA ASP A 614 -13.95 7.79 -15.87
C ASP A 614 -15.20 8.47 -16.41
N GLN A 615 -16.14 7.72 -16.98
CA GLN A 615 -17.38 8.29 -17.51
C GLN A 615 -18.46 8.54 -16.44
N LEU A 616 -18.56 7.72 -15.38
CA LEU A 616 -19.63 7.81 -14.36
C LEU A 616 -19.20 8.64 -13.14
N CYS A 617 -17.90 8.66 -12.83
CA CYS A 617 -17.34 9.29 -11.64
C CYS A 617 -16.63 10.62 -11.94
N ASN A 618 -16.57 11.06 -13.20
CA ASN A 618 -16.08 12.40 -13.53
C ASN A 618 -17.16 13.47 -13.30
N CYS A 619 -17.46 13.69 -12.02
CA CYS A 619 -18.51 14.58 -11.53
C CYS A 619 -18.13 15.10 -10.13
N CYS A 620 -18.95 15.96 -9.52
CA CYS A 620 -18.66 16.54 -8.20
C CYS A 620 -18.69 15.48 -7.08
N TRP A 621 -17.77 15.49 -6.12
CA TRP A 621 -17.81 14.55 -4.98
C TRP A 621 -17.84 15.24 -3.63
N GLU A 622 -18.09 16.55 -3.62
CA GLU A 622 -18.27 17.32 -2.39
C GLU A 622 -19.48 16.80 -1.61
N THR A 623 -19.38 16.85 -0.29
CA THR A 623 -20.42 16.33 0.62
C THR A 623 -20.98 17.43 1.51
N CYS A 624 -22.27 17.34 1.81
CA CYS A 624 -22.96 18.32 2.62
C CYS A 624 -22.32 18.35 4.01
N PRO A 625 -21.88 19.52 4.53
CA PRO A 625 -21.18 19.60 5.82
C PRO A 625 -22.05 19.17 7.00
N PHE A 626 -23.37 19.14 6.84
CA PHE A 626 -24.29 18.70 7.87
C PHE A 626 -24.58 17.19 7.86
N CYS A 627 -24.79 16.57 6.69
CA CYS A 627 -25.25 15.16 6.64
C CYS A 627 -24.43 14.24 5.74
N ALA A 628 -23.30 14.72 5.20
CA ALA A 628 -22.42 14.00 4.27
C ALA A 628 -23.11 13.53 2.96
N ALA A 629 -24.32 14.01 2.65
CA ALA A 629 -24.97 13.72 1.38
C ALA A 629 -24.14 14.29 0.21
N VAL A 630 -23.96 13.50 -0.85
CA VAL A 630 -23.06 13.80 -1.97
C VAL A 630 -23.74 14.77 -2.93
N CYS A 631 -23.00 15.77 -3.42
CA CYS A 631 -23.51 16.68 -4.44
C CYS A 631 -23.91 15.91 -5.70
N THR A 632 -25.07 16.23 -6.27
CA THR A 632 -25.59 15.55 -7.47
C THR A 632 -25.19 16.21 -8.79
N ASN A 633 -24.39 17.27 -8.74
CA ASN A 633 -23.92 17.94 -9.95
C ASN A 633 -23.00 17.01 -10.76
N THR A 634 -23.23 16.96 -12.07
CA THR A 634 -22.51 16.10 -13.01
C THR A 634 -21.19 16.73 -13.48
N ILE A 635 -20.96 18.02 -13.21
CA ILE A 635 -19.74 18.73 -13.55
C ILE A 635 -18.79 18.65 -12.36
N LYS A 636 -17.51 18.32 -12.64
CA LYS A 636 -16.45 18.32 -11.63
C LYS A 636 -16.04 19.76 -11.32
N ASP A 637 -15.78 20.06 -10.05
CA ASP A 637 -15.25 21.35 -9.59
C ASP A 637 -16.09 22.56 -10.08
N HIS A 638 -17.43 22.45 -10.01
CA HIS A 638 -18.40 23.38 -10.58
C HIS A 638 -18.52 24.75 -9.85
N SER A 639 -17.42 25.24 -9.28
CA SER A 639 -17.34 26.60 -8.76
C SER A 639 -17.56 27.60 -9.91
N PRO A 640 -18.41 28.64 -9.75
CA PRO A 640 -18.94 29.18 -8.48
C PRO A 640 -20.36 28.72 -8.11
N GLU A 641 -20.94 27.72 -8.80
CA GLU A 641 -22.30 27.25 -8.49
C GLU A 641 -22.33 26.48 -7.15
N ASP A 642 -23.37 26.72 -6.35
CA ASP A 642 -23.55 26.05 -5.06
C ASP A 642 -23.70 24.53 -5.21
N HIS A 643 -23.09 23.79 -4.29
CA HIS A 643 -23.34 22.38 -4.13
C HIS A 643 -24.77 22.13 -3.62
N SER A 644 -25.47 21.18 -4.25
CA SER A 644 -26.83 20.80 -3.84
C SER A 644 -27.07 19.31 -4.04
N VAL A 645 -28.06 18.79 -3.31
CA VAL A 645 -28.58 17.43 -3.40
C VAL A 645 -30.08 17.46 -3.07
N PRO A 646 -30.94 16.74 -3.81
CA PRO A 646 -32.38 16.76 -3.54
C PRO A 646 -32.76 16.04 -2.24
N PHE A 647 -31.97 15.07 -1.80
CA PHE A 647 -32.24 14.25 -0.62
C PHE A 647 -31.10 14.38 0.40
N HIS A 648 -31.31 15.23 1.40
CA HIS A 648 -30.46 15.26 2.58
C HIS A 648 -30.77 14.09 3.51
N ARG A 649 -29.83 13.78 4.40
CA ARG A 649 -29.94 12.71 5.39
C ARG A 649 -29.92 13.29 6.80
N SER A 650 -30.17 12.44 7.78
CA SER A 650 -30.01 12.77 9.19
C SER A 650 -28.57 13.25 9.47
N GLN A 651 -28.42 14.34 10.23
CA GLN A 651 -27.11 14.90 10.60
C GLN A 651 -26.29 13.91 11.45
N ALA A 652 -26.96 12.99 12.15
CA ALA A 652 -26.36 11.88 12.90
C ALA A 652 -25.38 11.07 12.05
N ILE A 653 -25.64 10.91 10.75
CA ILE A 653 -24.77 10.16 9.84
C ILE A 653 -23.38 10.80 9.74
N ASN A 654 -23.30 12.13 9.81
CA ASN A 654 -22.05 12.88 9.80
C ASN A 654 -21.50 13.14 11.22
N GLY A 655 -22.05 12.48 12.25
CA GLY A 655 -21.58 12.56 13.62
C GLY A 655 -22.05 13.78 14.42
N TRP A 656 -23.07 14.51 13.93
CA TRP A 656 -23.63 15.64 14.67
C TRP A 656 -24.36 15.18 15.92
N HIS A 657 -24.11 15.87 17.03
CA HIS A 657 -24.70 15.61 18.35
C HIS A 657 -24.91 16.93 19.09
N TYR A 658 -25.81 16.93 20.08
CA TYR A 658 -26.02 18.13 20.91
C TYR A 658 -24.80 18.38 21.80
N ARG A 659 -24.35 19.63 21.87
CA ARG A 659 -23.14 20.03 22.61
C ARG A 659 -23.19 19.54 24.05
N ASN A 660 -22.09 18.96 24.53
CA ASN A 660 -21.94 18.39 25.87
C ASN A 660 -22.85 17.17 26.14
N THR A 661 -23.37 16.52 25.11
CA THR A 661 -24.14 15.27 25.21
C THR A 661 -23.64 14.24 24.21
N GLU A 662 -23.98 12.98 24.43
CA GLU A 662 -23.75 11.90 23.46
C GLU A 662 -24.99 11.67 22.55
N ILE A 663 -25.96 12.57 22.59
CA ILE A 663 -27.22 12.43 21.86
C ILE A 663 -27.03 12.94 20.43
N LEU A 664 -27.11 12.03 19.45
CA LEU A 664 -27.02 12.35 18.03
C LEU A 664 -28.19 13.24 17.58
N CYS A 665 -27.90 14.20 16.71
CA CYS A 665 -28.92 15.02 16.05
C CYS A 665 -29.55 14.20 14.92
N VAL A 666 -30.75 13.68 15.17
CA VAL A 666 -31.46 12.84 14.19
C VAL A 666 -32.17 13.66 13.10
N ASP A 667 -32.25 14.97 13.26
CA ASP A 667 -32.93 15.88 12.34
C ASP A 667 -32.25 15.94 10.97
N PHE A 668 -33.04 16.23 9.93
CA PHE A 668 -32.57 16.41 8.56
C PHE A 668 -32.13 17.85 8.33
N CYS A 669 -31.17 18.05 7.42
CA CYS A 669 -30.68 19.39 7.10
C CYS A 669 -31.80 20.34 6.67
N THR A 670 -32.76 19.85 5.89
CA THR A 670 -33.90 20.62 5.38
C THR A 670 -34.80 21.12 6.51
N THR A 671 -35.02 20.29 7.54
CA THR A 671 -35.75 20.67 8.77
C THR A 671 -34.97 21.68 9.59
N GLN A 672 -33.66 21.48 9.76
CA GLN A 672 -32.83 22.37 10.57
C GLN A 672 -32.75 23.78 9.99
N VAL A 673 -32.58 23.92 8.67
CA VAL A 673 -32.54 25.25 8.02
C VAL A 673 -33.91 25.95 8.00
N ALA A 674 -35.02 25.24 8.25
CA ALA A 674 -36.34 25.81 8.45
C ALA A 674 -36.61 26.24 9.91
N SER A 675 -35.87 25.67 10.87
CA SER A 675 -36.06 25.87 12.31
C SER A 675 -35.45 27.18 12.85
N GLU A 676 -35.78 27.54 14.10
CA GLU A 676 -35.10 28.58 14.88
C GLU A 676 -33.81 28.08 15.57
N GLY A 677 -33.40 26.84 15.28
CA GLY A 677 -32.20 26.23 15.85
C GLY A 677 -30.92 26.93 15.41
N SER A 678 -29.85 26.71 16.18
CA SER A 678 -28.51 27.21 15.86
C SER A 678 -27.47 26.10 16.00
N PHE A 679 -26.35 26.24 15.29
CA PHE A 679 -25.25 25.29 15.31
C PHE A 679 -23.91 25.98 15.57
N TYR A 680 -22.91 25.18 15.95
CA TYR A 680 -21.54 25.63 16.13
C TYR A 680 -20.74 25.31 14.85
N PRO A 681 -20.15 26.29 14.16
CA PRO A 681 -19.45 26.06 12.89
C PRO A 681 -18.22 25.17 13.01
N CYS A 682 -17.55 25.22 14.16
CA CYS A 682 -16.41 24.37 14.50
C CYS A 682 -16.48 23.97 15.97
N HIS A 683 -15.79 22.88 16.32
CA HIS A 683 -15.80 22.31 17.67
C HIS A 683 -15.34 23.30 18.75
N ASP A 684 -14.40 24.19 18.42
CA ASP A 684 -13.82 25.16 19.34
C ASP A 684 -14.55 26.52 19.34
N SER A 685 -15.60 26.67 18.52
CA SER A 685 -16.39 27.90 18.50
C SER A 685 -17.24 28.00 19.76
N ASN A 686 -17.18 29.15 20.43
CA ASN A 686 -18.14 29.53 21.47
C ASN A 686 -19.33 30.32 20.93
N HIS A 687 -19.36 30.58 19.62
CA HIS A 687 -20.42 31.33 18.94
C HIS A 687 -21.28 30.38 18.11
N THR A 688 -22.60 30.51 18.29
CA THR A 688 -23.60 29.79 17.50
C THR A 688 -24.05 30.62 16.31
N ILE A 689 -24.28 29.96 15.18
CA ILE A 689 -24.89 30.57 13.99
C ILE A 689 -26.28 29.94 13.79
N PRO A 690 -27.34 30.74 13.59
CA PRO A 690 -28.66 30.21 13.26
C PRO A 690 -28.61 29.34 12.01
N PHE A 691 -29.29 28.19 12.00
CA PHE A 691 -29.33 27.33 10.82
C PHE A 691 -29.89 28.07 9.60
N LYS A 692 -30.84 29.00 9.76
CA LYS A 692 -31.33 29.89 8.69
C LYS A 692 -30.25 30.78 8.05
N LYS A 693 -29.14 31.01 8.76
CA LYS A 693 -28.00 31.83 8.33
C LYS A 693 -26.73 31.00 8.15
N TYR A 694 -26.84 29.69 7.94
CA TYR A 694 -25.68 28.78 7.87
C TYR A 694 -24.57 29.24 6.90
N ARG A 695 -24.94 29.90 5.81
CA ARG A 695 -23.97 30.40 4.82
C ARG A 695 -23.00 31.45 5.39
N THR A 696 -23.36 32.15 6.46
CA THR A 696 -22.46 33.12 7.11
C THR A 696 -21.34 32.45 7.91
N ALA A 697 -21.36 31.12 8.03
CA ALA A 697 -20.32 30.35 8.72
C ALA A 697 -19.01 30.22 7.93
N GLY A 698 -18.97 30.66 6.66
CA GLY A 698 -17.82 30.50 5.76
C GLY A 698 -17.68 29.07 5.21
N PRO A 699 -16.59 28.75 4.49
CA PRO A 699 -16.33 27.38 4.02
C PRO A 699 -16.26 26.38 5.19
N PRO A 700 -16.88 25.19 5.06
CA PRO A 700 -17.51 24.64 3.85
C PRO A 700 -18.99 24.98 3.66
N TYR A 701 -19.64 25.74 4.56
CA TYR A 701 -21.10 25.94 4.58
C TYR A 701 -21.61 26.94 3.53
N GLU A 702 -20.80 27.95 3.19
CA GLU A 702 -21.21 29.03 2.28
C GLU A 702 -21.52 28.56 0.86
N ASN A 703 -20.83 27.49 0.41
CA ASN A 703 -20.90 26.94 -0.94
C ASN A 703 -21.97 25.86 -1.11
N TRP A 704 -22.88 25.71 -0.13
CA TRP A 704 -23.96 24.72 -0.17
C TRP A 704 -25.32 25.40 -0.24
N SER A 705 -26.22 24.83 -1.05
CA SER A 705 -27.62 25.20 -1.13
C SER A 705 -28.49 24.07 -0.59
N ILE A 706 -29.12 24.34 0.56
CA ILE A 706 -30.04 23.44 1.26
C ILE A 706 -31.43 24.07 1.23
N THR A 707 -32.37 23.44 0.53
CA THR A 707 -33.75 23.90 0.46
C THR A 707 -34.48 23.60 1.78
N PRO A 708 -35.07 24.59 2.46
CA PRO A 708 -35.85 24.37 3.67
C PRO A 708 -37.08 23.51 3.38
N ASP A 709 -37.41 22.62 4.33
CA ASP A 709 -38.69 21.91 4.28
C ASP A 709 -39.79 22.82 4.84
N GLU A 710 -40.68 23.30 3.97
CA GLU A 710 -41.82 24.17 4.34
C GLU A 710 -43.08 23.38 4.70
N SER A 711 -43.01 22.04 4.72
CA SER A 711 -44.13 21.24 5.21
C SER A 711 -44.36 21.54 6.69
N LYS A 712 -45.55 22.04 7.01
CA LYS A 712 -45.96 22.31 8.39
C LYS A 712 -46.04 20.96 9.13
N LEU A 713 -45.07 20.71 10.01
CA LEU A 713 -45.13 19.63 11.00
C LEU A 713 -46.34 19.79 11.92
#